data_AF-A0AAW5JGL0-F1
#
_entry.id   AF-A0AAW5JGL0-F1
#
_cell.length_a   1.000
_cell.length_b   1.000
_cell.length_c   1.000
_cell.angle_alpha   90.00
_cell.angle_beta   90.00
_cell.angle_gamma   90.00
#
_symmetry.space_group_name_H-M   'P 1'
#
loop_
_entity.id
_entity.type
_entity.pdbx_description
1 polymer ?
#
loop_
_entity_poly.entity_id
_entity_poly.type
_entity_poly.pdbx_seq_one_letter_code
_entity_poly.pdbx_strand_id
1 'polypeptide(L)'
;MDIDPRPLFGSASTLRAYAHTGAQRSPCSPRGYLDQFPHELKATEAFELAVQHLDNYREVPSFERMRTSVERLLLWVLLIRRKTIFQLDKSDAFDFIWFVQDPPSTWLGEKSMLRYVKAVNDGLIRGLVPNPRWRPFTIGCLPAETQTLHGILNACSLFYTHLVKLSVVVRNPFEELLSRTPMQSSTTPTIESFLTATDWDLIVYAAGRLAIKNPRVHERTLFAVAAISQLNITHSEFFDSASEVITLDCFIGVEGNWILRLDSGDVAVPNTFIEEDLKRFCDFRGLSLADGNSPLIPRVRGVGQTTRRSIIKLITSAFQEASRYAADPESFLAAGKAWIYAEASLPKVHQRKPSAASSNVHRATPPGPQPLFSDFKNVRGKGEDVADHADTLLFLASCPGDASPSQSYTLGKRFLYTLKSKHTYEAYRKFVERLLLWSMLVKLKPIQFLTQIDLHEFSEFSKAPPGSWVRTTLEHRFIKICAGSRARTAAVTAANPAWRPYRLPIHADARPGPVSYHASNETVSGQFAVIRSFYNFLLSEGTVDSNPLLNRAAFLSYGLQKKASPRKRQGITEEVFRHVIEGCMENLDGFHMIRMIFIIYTINELQLSWAEVRDHGRSFTLDMFKADGEDSWYASINTKGAQTKVVPVNRNYIETVLNPYAEFVSSRGVSGVSEQWLFSSLTGNESISVYRITRVLNEVCRAAALKIQQEGHSNAVVERLRHVTINDLANAPKPAAYMNQWL
;
A
#
# COMPACT_ATOMS: atom_id res chain seq x y z
N MET A 1 -17.75 -46.62 -15.05
CA MET A 1 -18.35 -45.89 -16.19
C MET A 1 -17.68 -44.54 -16.23
N ASP A 2 -16.87 -44.27 -17.25
CA ASP A 2 -16.28 -42.94 -17.46
C ASP A 2 -17.34 -42.04 -18.07
N ILE A 3 -18.00 -41.26 -17.21
CA ILE A 3 -18.97 -40.25 -17.62
C ILE A 3 -18.18 -38.99 -17.99
N ASP A 4 -18.24 -38.56 -19.24
CA ASP A 4 -17.57 -37.33 -19.69
C ASP A 4 -18.31 -36.07 -19.22
N PRO A 5 -17.60 -34.95 -18.95
CA PRO A 5 -18.22 -33.70 -18.55
C PRO A 5 -19.13 -33.12 -19.63
N ARG A 6 -20.39 -32.81 -19.25
CA ARG A 6 -21.39 -32.18 -20.13
C ARG A 6 -21.83 -30.81 -19.59
N PRO A 7 -22.22 -29.86 -20.45
CA PRO A 7 -22.70 -28.56 -19.99
C PRO A 7 -24.02 -28.73 -19.25
N LEU A 8 -24.13 -28.09 -18.09
CA LEU A 8 -25.31 -28.10 -17.23
C LEU A 8 -26.18 -26.86 -17.46
N PHE A 9 -25.55 -25.70 -17.73
CA PHE A 9 -26.25 -24.43 -17.85
C PHE A 9 -26.13 -23.81 -19.24
N GLY A 10 -27.24 -23.25 -19.73
CA GLY A 10 -27.30 -22.46 -20.97
C GLY A 10 -26.95 -20.98 -20.77
N SER A 11 -27.50 -20.11 -21.62
CA SER A 11 -27.44 -18.65 -21.47
C SER A 11 -28.39 -18.14 -20.38
N ALA A 12 -28.25 -16.88 -19.96
CA ALA A 12 -29.18 -16.21 -19.03
C ALA A 12 -30.65 -16.35 -19.47
N SER A 13 -30.92 -16.19 -20.77
CA SER A 13 -32.27 -16.32 -21.34
C SER A 13 -32.87 -17.74 -21.20
N THR A 14 -32.02 -18.78 -21.25
CA THR A 14 -32.46 -20.18 -21.13
C THR A 14 -32.65 -20.64 -19.68
N LEU A 15 -32.08 -19.93 -18.69
CA LEU A 15 -32.30 -20.23 -17.27
C LEU A 15 -33.73 -19.96 -16.81
N ARG A 16 -34.37 -18.91 -17.36
CA ARG A 16 -35.78 -18.56 -17.07
C ARG A 16 -36.73 -19.72 -17.38
N ALA A 17 -36.44 -20.47 -18.45
CA ALA A 17 -37.23 -21.63 -18.85
C ALA A 17 -37.14 -22.78 -17.81
N TYR A 18 -35.99 -22.96 -17.15
CA TYR A 18 -35.85 -23.96 -16.09
C TYR A 18 -36.65 -23.64 -14.84
N ALA A 19 -36.72 -22.36 -14.45
CA ALA A 19 -37.44 -21.93 -13.25
C ALA A 19 -38.97 -21.99 -13.40
N HIS A 20 -39.52 -21.73 -14.59
CA HIS A 20 -40.96 -21.54 -14.78
C HIS A 20 -41.73 -22.78 -15.27
N THR A 21 -41.08 -23.76 -15.93
CA THR A 21 -41.80 -24.89 -16.56
C THR A 21 -41.77 -26.20 -15.77
N GLY A 22 -41.10 -26.24 -14.62
CA GLY A 22 -40.68 -27.49 -14.00
C GLY A 22 -39.65 -28.17 -14.92
N ALA A 23 -38.48 -28.51 -14.40
CA ALA A 23 -37.31 -28.96 -15.18
C ALA A 23 -37.52 -30.21 -16.08
N GLN A 24 -38.73 -30.78 -16.13
CA GLN A 24 -39.16 -31.93 -16.92
C GLN A 24 -39.38 -31.65 -18.43
N ARG A 25 -39.73 -30.41 -18.85
CA ARG A 25 -40.17 -30.15 -20.25
C ARG A 25 -39.24 -29.28 -21.11
N SER A 26 -38.10 -28.84 -20.60
CA SER A 26 -37.16 -28.01 -21.37
C SER A 26 -36.19 -28.89 -22.20
N PRO A 27 -36.08 -28.72 -23.53
CA PRO A 27 -35.20 -29.52 -24.40
C PRO A 27 -33.71 -29.51 -24.00
N CYS A 28 -33.29 -28.54 -23.20
CA CYS A 28 -31.92 -28.34 -22.74
C CYS A 28 -31.62 -28.96 -21.37
N SER A 29 -32.60 -29.59 -20.70
CA SER A 29 -32.49 -30.04 -19.31
C SER A 29 -31.39 -31.10 -19.12
N PRO A 30 -30.42 -30.90 -18.20
CA PRO A 30 -29.38 -31.88 -17.92
C PRO A 30 -29.86 -33.05 -17.04
N ARG A 31 -31.14 -33.15 -16.68
CA ARG A 31 -31.65 -34.17 -15.76
C ARG A 31 -31.28 -35.60 -16.16
N GLY A 32 -31.47 -36.00 -17.42
CA GLY A 32 -31.09 -37.34 -17.88
C GLY A 32 -29.58 -37.64 -17.83
N TYR A 33 -28.74 -36.61 -17.72
CA TYR A 33 -27.31 -36.75 -17.42
C TYR A 33 -27.07 -36.83 -15.91
N LEU A 34 -27.77 -36.03 -15.11
CA LEU A 34 -27.67 -36.05 -13.64
C LEU A 34 -28.21 -37.35 -13.02
N ASP A 35 -29.21 -37.98 -13.64
CA ASP A 35 -29.79 -39.26 -13.21
C ASP A 35 -28.82 -40.45 -13.37
N GLN A 36 -27.71 -40.28 -14.10
CA GLN A 36 -26.66 -41.30 -14.24
C GLN A 36 -25.74 -41.37 -13.02
N PHE A 37 -25.78 -40.37 -12.14
CA PHE A 37 -24.95 -40.31 -10.94
C PHE A 37 -25.63 -41.04 -9.76
N PRO A 38 -24.85 -41.64 -8.84
CA PRO A 38 -25.40 -42.25 -7.64
C PRO A 38 -26.29 -41.28 -6.85
N HIS A 39 -27.44 -41.78 -6.37
CA HIS A 39 -28.43 -40.96 -5.64
C HIS A 39 -27.83 -40.29 -4.39
N GLU A 40 -26.81 -40.90 -3.79
CA GLU A 40 -26.05 -40.36 -2.63
C GLU A 40 -25.38 -39.00 -2.91
N LEU A 41 -25.02 -38.72 -4.18
CA LEU A 41 -24.39 -37.45 -4.55
C LEU A 41 -25.40 -36.30 -4.64
N LYS A 42 -26.71 -36.60 -4.68
CA LYS A 42 -27.80 -35.61 -4.77
C LYS A 42 -27.61 -34.64 -5.95
N ALA A 43 -27.20 -35.17 -7.11
CA ALA A 43 -26.83 -34.37 -8.28
C ALA A 43 -27.95 -33.44 -8.78
N THR A 44 -29.19 -33.93 -8.80
CA THR A 44 -30.37 -33.15 -9.23
C THR A 44 -30.69 -32.00 -8.26
N GLU A 45 -30.61 -32.25 -6.95
CA GLU A 45 -30.81 -31.23 -5.91
C GLU A 45 -29.74 -30.13 -5.98
N ALA A 46 -28.47 -30.53 -6.16
CA ALA A 46 -27.35 -29.59 -6.33
C ALA A 46 -27.52 -28.70 -7.57
N PHE A 47 -28.02 -29.27 -8.68
CA PHE A 47 -28.31 -28.51 -9.90
C PHE A 47 -29.43 -27.49 -9.69
N GLU A 48 -30.53 -27.87 -9.03
CA GLU A 48 -31.66 -26.97 -8.78
C GLU A 48 -31.28 -25.77 -7.91
N LEU A 49 -30.47 -26.00 -6.86
CA LEU A 49 -29.95 -24.93 -6.02
C LEU A 49 -29.00 -23.99 -6.78
N ALA A 50 -28.20 -24.53 -7.71
CA ALA A 50 -27.35 -23.73 -8.58
C ALA A 50 -28.17 -22.90 -9.59
N VAL A 51 -29.28 -23.43 -10.12
CA VAL A 51 -30.21 -22.66 -10.96
C VAL A 51 -30.81 -21.49 -10.17
N GLN A 52 -31.29 -21.73 -8.94
CA GLN A 52 -31.81 -20.67 -8.08
C GLN A 52 -30.75 -19.58 -7.80
N HIS A 53 -29.52 -20.00 -7.48
CA HIS A 53 -28.43 -19.05 -7.27
C HIS A 53 -28.13 -18.22 -8.52
N LEU A 54 -27.99 -18.86 -9.68
CA LEU A 54 -27.63 -18.18 -10.93
C LEU A 54 -28.72 -17.26 -11.48
N ASP A 55 -30.00 -17.52 -11.19
CA ASP A 55 -31.11 -16.64 -11.57
C ASP A 55 -30.98 -15.25 -10.92
N ASN A 56 -30.46 -15.18 -9.69
CA ASN A 56 -30.20 -13.92 -8.99
C ASN A 56 -29.14 -13.02 -9.68
N TYR A 57 -28.30 -13.59 -10.55
CA TYR A 57 -27.21 -12.87 -11.23
C TYR A 57 -27.47 -12.68 -12.73
N ARG A 58 -28.66 -13.05 -13.24
CA ARG A 58 -28.92 -13.13 -14.69
C ARG A 58 -28.78 -11.81 -15.44
N GLU A 59 -29.13 -10.69 -14.78
CA GLU A 59 -29.09 -9.34 -15.37
C GLU A 59 -27.71 -8.68 -15.20
N VAL A 60 -26.78 -9.35 -14.51
CA VAL A 60 -25.47 -8.78 -14.16
C VAL A 60 -24.41 -9.24 -15.18
N PRO A 61 -23.50 -8.38 -15.65
CA PRO A 61 -22.43 -8.75 -16.58
C PRO A 61 -21.50 -9.88 -16.10
N SER A 62 -21.50 -10.18 -14.80
CA SER A 62 -20.73 -11.27 -14.19
C SER A 62 -21.36 -12.66 -14.37
N PHE A 63 -22.60 -12.75 -14.88
CA PHE A 63 -23.35 -13.99 -15.05
C PHE A 63 -22.54 -15.12 -15.72
N GLU A 64 -21.90 -14.84 -16.85
CA GLU A 64 -21.16 -15.86 -17.62
C GLU A 64 -19.99 -16.46 -16.84
N ARG A 65 -19.30 -15.62 -16.06
CA ARG A 65 -18.18 -16.04 -15.19
C ARG A 65 -18.69 -16.83 -13.99
N MET A 66 -19.78 -16.37 -13.36
CA MET A 66 -20.43 -17.06 -12.24
C MET A 66 -20.88 -18.46 -12.65
N ARG A 67 -21.63 -18.54 -13.75
CA ARG A 67 -22.14 -19.79 -14.33
C ARG A 67 -21.03 -20.78 -14.61
N THR A 68 -19.96 -20.34 -15.28
CA THR A 68 -18.84 -21.22 -15.63
C THR A 68 -18.13 -21.76 -14.39
N SER A 69 -17.99 -20.93 -13.35
CA SER A 69 -17.29 -21.33 -12.11
C SER A 69 -18.11 -22.33 -11.29
N VAL A 70 -19.41 -22.05 -11.11
CA VAL A 70 -20.34 -22.94 -10.41
C VAL A 70 -20.50 -24.27 -11.15
N GLU A 71 -20.55 -24.24 -12.49
CA GLU A 71 -20.62 -25.46 -13.30
C GLU A 71 -19.39 -26.34 -13.17
N ARG A 72 -18.19 -25.74 -13.20
CA ARG A 72 -16.92 -26.46 -13.00
C ARG A 72 -16.89 -27.11 -11.64
N LEU A 73 -17.35 -26.41 -10.60
CA LEU A 73 -17.44 -26.96 -9.25
C LEU A 73 -18.38 -28.16 -9.20
N LEU A 74 -19.61 -28.03 -9.69
CA LEU A 74 -20.59 -29.13 -9.69
C LEU A 74 -20.07 -30.35 -10.45
N LEU A 75 -19.53 -30.16 -11.65
CA LEU A 75 -18.99 -31.27 -12.44
C LEU A 75 -17.79 -31.91 -11.73
N TRP A 76 -16.89 -31.13 -11.13
CA TRP A 76 -15.72 -31.65 -10.41
C TRP A 76 -16.14 -32.50 -9.21
N VAL A 77 -17.09 -31.99 -8.43
CA VAL A 77 -17.64 -32.67 -7.25
C VAL A 77 -18.26 -34.01 -7.63
N LEU A 78 -19.00 -34.06 -8.75
CA LEU A 78 -19.70 -35.25 -9.22
C LEU A 78 -18.77 -36.28 -9.88
N LEU A 79 -17.88 -35.84 -10.76
CA LEU A 79 -17.07 -36.73 -11.61
C LEU A 79 -15.75 -37.16 -10.97
N ILE A 80 -15.09 -36.23 -10.28
CA ILE A 80 -13.73 -36.44 -9.76
C ILE A 80 -13.79 -36.69 -8.26
N ARG A 81 -14.37 -35.76 -7.48
CA ARG A 81 -14.36 -35.87 -6.02
C ARG A 81 -15.31 -36.96 -5.50
N ARG A 82 -16.39 -37.24 -6.23
CA ARG A 82 -17.46 -38.20 -5.89
C ARG A 82 -17.97 -38.00 -4.45
N LYS A 83 -18.14 -36.75 -4.06
CA LYS A 83 -18.68 -36.32 -2.76
C LYS A 83 -19.92 -35.48 -3.01
N THR A 84 -20.87 -35.42 -2.07
CA THR A 84 -21.99 -34.49 -2.22
C THR A 84 -21.53 -33.04 -2.02
N ILE A 85 -22.08 -32.10 -2.80
CA ILE A 85 -21.78 -30.66 -2.68
C ILE A 85 -22.06 -30.14 -1.26
N PHE A 86 -22.97 -30.79 -0.53
CA PHE A 86 -23.38 -30.38 0.82
C PHE A 86 -22.37 -30.73 1.92
N GLN A 87 -21.39 -31.59 1.63
CA GLN A 87 -20.42 -32.08 2.61
C GLN A 87 -18.99 -31.63 2.30
N LEU A 88 -18.79 -30.71 1.35
CA LEU A 88 -17.45 -30.23 1.06
C LEU A 88 -16.84 -29.51 2.28
N ASP A 89 -15.59 -29.84 2.55
CA ASP A 89 -14.78 -29.22 3.59
C ASP A 89 -13.64 -28.37 2.98
N LYS A 90 -12.80 -27.81 3.85
CA LYS A 90 -11.69 -26.95 3.44
C LYS A 90 -10.64 -27.71 2.61
N SER A 91 -10.41 -28.99 2.88
CA SER A 91 -9.46 -29.80 2.10
C SER A 91 -9.99 -29.95 0.68
N ASP A 92 -11.29 -30.22 0.51
CA ASP A 92 -11.92 -30.32 -0.79
C ASP A 92 -11.79 -29.02 -1.60
N ALA A 93 -11.92 -27.87 -0.93
CA ALA A 93 -11.77 -26.57 -1.57
C ALA A 93 -10.33 -26.32 -2.06
N PHE A 94 -9.30 -26.85 -1.38
CA PHE A 94 -7.92 -26.85 -1.87
C PHE A 94 -7.72 -27.81 -3.04
N ASP A 95 -8.29 -29.02 -2.97
CA ASP A 95 -8.21 -29.99 -4.07
C ASP A 95 -8.88 -29.45 -5.35
N PHE A 96 -9.94 -28.65 -5.19
CA PHE A 96 -10.57 -27.96 -6.31
C PHE A 96 -9.65 -26.91 -6.96
N ILE A 97 -8.82 -26.19 -6.19
CA ILE A 97 -7.83 -25.24 -6.75
C ILE A 97 -6.85 -25.98 -7.64
N TRP A 98 -6.28 -27.08 -7.15
CA TRP A 98 -5.35 -27.91 -7.91
C TRP A 98 -5.98 -28.42 -9.20
N PHE A 99 -7.22 -28.90 -9.13
CA PHE A 99 -7.96 -29.34 -10.31
C PHE A 99 -8.18 -28.22 -11.34
N VAL A 100 -8.52 -27.00 -10.90
CA VAL A 100 -8.75 -25.89 -11.82
C VAL A 100 -7.47 -25.46 -12.54
N GLN A 101 -6.32 -25.57 -11.86
CA GLN A 101 -5.01 -25.25 -12.44
C GLN A 101 -4.50 -26.34 -13.39
N ASP A 102 -4.78 -27.61 -13.09
CA ASP A 102 -4.34 -28.77 -13.85
C ASP A 102 -5.45 -29.82 -14.02
N PRO A 103 -6.46 -29.56 -14.88
CA PRO A 103 -7.56 -30.49 -15.09
C PRO A 103 -7.14 -31.66 -16.00
N PRO A 104 -7.75 -32.85 -15.88
CA PRO A 104 -7.46 -34.00 -16.75
C PRO A 104 -7.65 -33.67 -18.23
N SER A 105 -6.93 -34.36 -19.12
CA SER A 105 -6.99 -34.14 -20.57
C SER A 105 -8.40 -34.30 -21.16
N THR A 106 -9.25 -35.15 -20.56
CA THR A 106 -10.65 -35.32 -20.96
C THR A 106 -11.52 -34.09 -20.73
N TRP A 107 -11.05 -33.11 -19.93
CA TRP A 107 -11.71 -31.84 -19.64
C TRP A 107 -11.20 -30.67 -20.49
N LEU A 108 -10.20 -30.92 -21.33
CA LEU A 108 -9.54 -29.91 -22.18
C LEU A 108 -10.08 -30.00 -23.62
N GLY A 109 -10.60 -28.90 -24.14
CA GLY A 109 -10.95 -28.75 -25.55
C GLY A 109 -9.90 -27.94 -26.31
N GLU A 110 -9.65 -28.28 -27.58
CA GLU A 110 -8.73 -27.51 -28.44
C GLU A 110 -9.19 -26.07 -28.69
N LYS A 111 -10.51 -25.84 -28.73
CA LYS A 111 -11.13 -24.52 -28.97
C LYS A 111 -12.36 -24.34 -28.11
N SER A 112 -12.73 -23.08 -27.85
CA SER A 112 -13.98 -22.75 -27.17
C SER A 112 -15.18 -23.08 -28.08
N MET A 113 -15.88 -24.16 -27.76
CA MET A 113 -17.03 -24.64 -28.52
C MET A 113 -18.34 -24.11 -27.92
N LEU A 114 -19.37 -24.00 -28.76
CA LEU A 114 -20.74 -23.73 -28.28
C LEU A 114 -21.18 -24.84 -27.33
N ARG A 115 -21.87 -24.49 -26.24
CA ARG A 115 -22.34 -25.45 -25.22
C ARG A 115 -23.49 -26.32 -25.70
N TYR A 116 -24.40 -25.70 -26.45
CA TYR A 116 -25.55 -26.37 -27.04
C TYR A 116 -25.56 -26.10 -28.54
N VAL A 117 -25.94 -27.11 -29.32
CA VAL A 117 -26.07 -27.07 -30.78
C VAL A 117 -27.49 -27.46 -31.16
N LYS A 118 -27.96 -27.03 -32.33
CA LYS A 118 -29.29 -27.41 -32.82
C LYS A 118 -29.25 -28.88 -33.27
N ALA A 119 -30.12 -29.71 -32.73
CA ALA A 119 -30.33 -31.06 -33.23
C ALA A 119 -31.17 -31.00 -34.51
N VAL A 120 -30.61 -31.54 -35.59
CA VAL A 120 -31.29 -31.67 -36.89
C VAL A 120 -31.42 -33.16 -37.18
N ASN A 121 -32.66 -33.65 -37.28
CA ASN A 121 -32.99 -34.95 -37.88
C ASN A 121 -34.08 -34.69 -38.92
N ASP A 122 -33.92 -35.27 -40.12
CA ASP A 122 -34.86 -35.16 -41.25
C ASP A 122 -35.26 -33.72 -41.64
N GLY A 123 -34.32 -32.77 -41.51
CA GLY A 123 -34.52 -31.37 -41.94
C GLY A 123 -35.36 -30.50 -40.99
N LEU A 124 -35.87 -31.04 -39.88
CA LEU A 124 -36.64 -30.30 -38.86
C LEU A 124 -35.82 -30.09 -37.58
N ILE A 125 -35.78 -28.85 -37.09
CA ILE A 125 -35.09 -28.48 -35.83
C ILE A 125 -35.97 -28.91 -34.66
N ARG A 126 -35.60 -29.98 -33.95
CA ARG A 126 -36.36 -30.45 -32.76
C ARG A 126 -35.97 -29.77 -31.44
N GLY A 127 -34.83 -29.07 -31.38
CA GLY A 127 -34.40 -28.38 -30.16
C GLY A 127 -32.88 -28.19 -30.06
N LEU A 128 -32.43 -27.66 -28.93
CA LEU A 128 -31.01 -27.51 -28.58
C LEU A 128 -30.55 -28.74 -27.79
N VAL A 129 -29.46 -29.37 -28.20
CA VAL A 129 -28.82 -30.50 -27.51
C VAL A 129 -27.41 -30.13 -27.04
N PRO A 130 -26.89 -30.72 -25.95
CA PRO A 130 -25.51 -30.51 -25.51
C PRO A 130 -24.51 -30.84 -26.61
N ASN A 131 -23.52 -29.99 -26.81
CA ASN A 131 -22.48 -30.22 -27.80
C ASN A 131 -21.49 -31.29 -27.31
N PRO A 132 -21.34 -32.44 -27.99
CA PRO A 132 -20.42 -33.50 -27.58
C PRO A 132 -18.95 -33.07 -27.55
N ARG A 133 -18.58 -32.04 -28.33
CA ARG A 133 -17.23 -31.48 -28.39
C ARG A 133 -16.98 -30.37 -27.37
N TRP A 134 -17.99 -29.98 -26.58
CA TRP A 134 -17.78 -28.98 -25.53
C TRP A 134 -16.96 -29.57 -24.39
N ARG A 135 -16.07 -28.75 -23.83
CA ARG A 135 -15.26 -29.07 -22.67
C ARG A 135 -15.21 -27.87 -21.71
N PRO A 136 -15.14 -28.07 -20.38
CA PRO A 136 -15.15 -26.97 -19.41
C PRO A 136 -13.92 -26.06 -19.45
N PHE A 137 -12.80 -26.57 -19.99
CA PHE A 137 -11.54 -25.84 -20.16
C PHE A 137 -11.08 -25.87 -21.61
N THR A 138 -10.28 -24.87 -22.00
CA THR A 138 -9.67 -24.77 -23.33
C THR A 138 -8.17 -24.81 -23.20
N ILE A 139 -7.49 -25.58 -24.04
CA ILE A 139 -6.03 -25.71 -24.07
C ILE A 139 -5.42 -24.31 -24.26
N GLY A 140 -4.43 -23.96 -23.42
CA GLY A 140 -3.77 -22.66 -23.44
C GLY A 140 -4.54 -21.52 -22.76
N CYS A 141 -5.72 -21.77 -22.19
CA CYS A 141 -6.52 -20.79 -21.45
C CYS A 141 -6.89 -21.28 -20.04
N LEU A 142 -5.98 -22.00 -19.39
CA LEU A 142 -6.18 -22.48 -18.03
C LEU A 142 -6.05 -21.34 -17.00
N PRO A 143 -6.82 -21.36 -15.91
CA PRO A 143 -6.71 -20.39 -14.81
C PRO A 143 -5.42 -20.57 -14.00
N ALA A 144 -4.26 -20.25 -14.60
CA ALA A 144 -2.98 -20.30 -13.90
C ALA A 144 -2.73 -19.04 -13.04
N GLU A 145 -3.31 -17.91 -13.43
CA GLU A 145 -3.12 -16.62 -12.77
C GLU A 145 -3.92 -16.48 -11.47
N THR A 146 -3.29 -15.91 -10.44
CA THR A 146 -3.87 -15.71 -9.10
C THR A 146 -5.22 -14.98 -9.14
N GLN A 147 -5.39 -13.98 -10.01
CA GLN A 147 -6.62 -13.20 -10.10
C GLN A 147 -7.78 -13.99 -10.70
N THR A 148 -7.49 -14.79 -11.74
CA THR A 148 -8.48 -15.63 -12.40
C THR A 148 -8.93 -16.74 -11.44
N LEU A 149 -8.01 -17.33 -10.68
CA LEU A 149 -8.34 -18.28 -9.62
C LEU A 149 -9.17 -17.64 -8.51
N HIS A 150 -8.80 -16.44 -8.05
CA HIS A 150 -9.58 -15.70 -7.06
C HIS A 150 -11.01 -15.43 -7.55
N GLY A 151 -11.19 -15.06 -8.82
CA GLY A 151 -12.51 -14.88 -9.42
C GLY A 151 -13.37 -16.15 -9.42
N ILE A 152 -12.76 -17.32 -9.73
CA ILE A 152 -13.43 -18.62 -9.68
C ILE A 152 -13.82 -18.97 -8.24
N LEU A 153 -12.90 -18.81 -7.29
CA LEU A 153 -13.15 -19.10 -5.87
C LEU A 153 -14.21 -18.17 -5.28
N ASN A 154 -14.23 -16.89 -5.68
CA ASN A 154 -15.24 -15.92 -5.25
C ASN A 154 -16.64 -16.33 -5.74
N ALA A 155 -16.75 -16.78 -7.00
CA ALA A 155 -18.00 -17.31 -7.53
C ALA A 155 -18.48 -18.55 -6.75
N CYS A 156 -17.59 -19.49 -6.46
CA CYS A 156 -17.90 -20.67 -5.63
C CYS A 156 -18.32 -20.28 -4.20
N SER A 157 -17.65 -19.30 -3.61
CA SER A 157 -17.98 -18.80 -2.28
C SER A 157 -19.35 -18.13 -2.25
N LEU A 158 -19.69 -17.30 -3.23
CA LEU A 158 -21.02 -16.69 -3.33
C LEU A 158 -22.13 -17.74 -3.46
N PHE A 159 -21.87 -18.81 -4.20
CA PHE A 159 -22.77 -19.96 -4.27
C PHE A 159 -22.95 -20.64 -2.90
N TYR A 160 -21.86 -20.92 -2.17
CA TYR A 160 -21.97 -21.50 -0.83
C TYR A 160 -22.60 -20.56 0.20
N THR A 161 -22.37 -19.25 0.12
CA THR A 161 -23.08 -18.27 0.95
C THR A 161 -24.57 -18.31 0.69
N HIS A 162 -25.01 -18.51 -0.56
CA HIS A 162 -26.42 -18.75 -0.88
C HIS A 162 -26.93 -20.07 -0.26
N LEU A 163 -26.17 -21.16 -0.32
CA LEU A 163 -26.54 -22.43 0.32
C LEU A 163 -26.64 -22.32 1.85
N VAL A 164 -25.75 -21.55 2.48
CA VAL A 164 -25.79 -21.24 3.92
C VAL A 164 -27.04 -20.44 4.27
N LYS A 165 -27.40 -19.42 3.46
CA LYS A 165 -28.64 -18.65 3.65
C LYS A 165 -29.90 -19.52 3.57
N LEU A 166 -29.90 -20.52 2.69
CA LEU A 166 -30.98 -21.50 2.59
C LEU A 166 -30.93 -22.58 3.69
N SER A 167 -29.97 -22.50 4.62
CA SER A 167 -29.73 -23.49 5.69
C SER A 167 -29.47 -24.91 5.18
N VAL A 168 -29.05 -25.05 3.91
CA VAL A 168 -28.74 -26.35 3.29
C VAL A 168 -27.36 -26.85 3.72
N VAL A 169 -26.43 -25.94 3.96
CA VAL A 169 -25.08 -26.24 4.46
C VAL A 169 -24.75 -25.33 5.64
N VAL A 170 -23.97 -25.85 6.59
CA VAL A 170 -23.64 -25.12 7.82
C VAL A 170 -22.53 -24.09 7.60
N ARG A 171 -21.61 -24.34 6.66
CA ARG A 171 -20.39 -23.54 6.46
C ARG A 171 -20.05 -23.41 4.98
N ASN A 172 -19.38 -22.33 4.64
CA ASN A 172 -18.82 -22.10 3.31
C ASN A 172 -17.33 -22.55 3.28
N PRO A 173 -16.97 -23.60 2.52
CA PRO A 173 -15.61 -24.13 2.47
C PRO A 173 -14.63 -23.20 1.73
N PHE A 174 -15.12 -22.25 0.93
CA PHE A 174 -14.32 -21.30 0.14
C PHE A 174 -14.09 -19.95 0.83
N GLU A 175 -14.86 -19.63 1.88
CA GLU A 175 -14.80 -18.34 2.58
C GLU A 175 -13.43 -18.07 3.23
N GLU A 176 -12.84 -19.09 3.85
CA GLU A 176 -11.53 -18.96 4.48
C GLU A 176 -10.38 -18.84 3.44
N LEU A 177 -10.57 -19.37 2.24
CA LEU A 177 -9.58 -19.31 1.16
C LEU A 177 -9.51 -17.91 0.55
N LEU A 178 -10.65 -17.24 0.45
CA LEU A 178 -10.75 -15.86 -0.04
C LEU A 178 -10.28 -14.83 1.00
N SER A 179 -10.40 -15.15 2.28
CA SER A 179 -9.88 -14.31 3.38
C SER A 179 -8.39 -14.51 3.68
N ARG A 180 -7.77 -15.59 3.16
CA ARG A 180 -6.33 -15.88 3.28
C ARG A 180 -5.52 -15.61 2.02
N THR A 181 -6.16 -15.35 0.88
CA THR A 181 -5.44 -14.75 -0.23
C THR A 181 -5.19 -13.31 0.18
N PRO A 182 -3.94 -12.83 0.36
CA PRO A 182 -3.74 -11.40 0.27
C PRO A 182 -4.39 -11.01 -1.05
N MET A 183 -5.17 -9.94 -1.09
CA MET A 183 -5.24 -9.23 -2.34
C MET A 183 -3.78 -8.88 -2.66
N GLN A 184 -3.10 -9.76 -3.42
CA GLN A 184 -2.32 -9.30 -4.54
C GLN A 184 -3.36 -8.52 -5.34
N SER A 185 -3.51 -7.25 -4.96
CA SER A 185 -3.64 -6.21 -5.95
C SER A 185 -2.79 -6.70 -7.11
N SER A 186 -3.42 -6.97 -8.24
CA SER A 186 -2.67 -6.85 -9.47
C SER A 186 -1.90 -5.58 -9.30
N THR A 187 -0.59 -5.72 -9.23
CA THR A 187 0.31 -4.75 -9.80
C THR A 187 0.04 -4.77 -11.31
N THR A 188 -1.18 -4.41 -11.73
CA THR A 188 -1.26 -3.31 -12.66
C THR A 188 -0.61 -2.19 -11.86
N PRO A 189 0.53 -1.64 -12.29
CA PRO A 189 1.11 -0.51 -11.57
C PRO A 189 -0.04 0.44 -11.29
N THR A 190 -0.37 0.64 -10.02
CA THR A 190 -1.32 1.66 -9.63
C THR A 190 -0.58 2.96 -9.86
N ILE A 191 -0.49 3.35 -11.13
CA ILE A 191 -0.53 4.75 -11.48
C ILE A 191 -1.87 5.16 -10.91
N GLU A 192 -1.86 5.81 -9.74
CA GLU A 192 -2.93 6.71 -9.32
C GLU A 192 -3.11 7.71 -10.46
N SER A 193 -3.89 7.34 -11.45
CA SER A 193 -4.20 8.18 -12.59
C SER A 193 -5.64 8.62 -12.42
N PHE A 194 -5.87 9.31 -11.31
CA PHE A 194 -7.07 10.14 -11.21
C PHE A 194 -6.92 11.24 -12.26
N LEU A 195 -7.85 11.27 -13.21
CA LEU A 195 -7.96 12.38 -14.15
C LEU A 195 -8.16 13.67 -13.34
N THR A 196 -7.22 14.59 -13.45
CA THR A 196 -7.27 15.90 -12.79
C THR A 196 -8.30 16.81 -13.45
N ALA A 197 -8.62 17.95 -12.82
CA ALA A 197 -9.50 18.96 -13.42
C ALA A 197 -8.98 19.43 -14.79
N THR A 198 -7.65 19.62 -14.89
CA THR A 198 -6.95 19.96 -16.12
C THR A 198 -7.02 18.87 -17.18
N ASP A 199 -7.05 17.60 -16.78
CA ASP A 199 -7.25 16.48 -17.72
C ASP A 199 -8.67 16.50 -18.29
N TRP A 200 -9.69 16.80 -17.48
CA TRP A 200 -11.08 16.94 -17.96
C TRP A 200 -11.27 18.14 -18.88
N ASP A 201 -10.67 19.28 -18.57
CA ASP A 201 -10.65 20.44 -19.47
C ASP A 201 -10.03 20.07 -20.83
N LEU A 202 -8.96 19.28 -20.82
CA LEU A 202 -8.30 18.78 -22.03
C LEU A 202 -9.20 17.81 -22.82
N ILE A 203 -9.93 16.92 -22.13
CA ILE A 203 -10.85 15.96 -22.78
C ILE A 203 -12.04 16.69 -23.40
N VAL A 204 -12.61 17.68 -22.71
CA VAL A 204 -13.70 18.54 -23.24
C VAL A 204 -13.19 19.32 -24.45
N TYR A 205 -12.00 19.92 -24.37
CA TYR A 205 -11.36 20.62 -25.50
C TYR A 205 -11.15 19.69 -26.71
N ALA A 206 -10.62 18.49 -26.50
CA ALA A 206 -10.41 17.50 -27.55
C ALA A 206 -11.73 17.03 -28.18
N ALA A 207 -12.77 16.80 -27.37
CA ALA A 207 -14.10 16.49 -27.85
C ALA A 207 -14.69 17.63 -28.72
N GLY A 208 -14.44 18.89 -28.33
CA GLY A 208 -14.81 20.07 -29.10
C GLY A 208 -14.14 20.10 -30.48
N ARG A 209 -12.86 19.74 -30.56
CA ARG A 209 -12.15 19.61 -31.84
C ARG A 209 -12.70 18.49 -32.72
N LEU A 210 -13.06 17.34 -32.14
CA LEU A 210 -13.72 16.26 -32.87
C LEU A 210 -15.08 16.71 -33.41
N ALA A 211 -15.85 17.46 -32.61
CA ALA A 211 -17.14 18.02 -33.01
C ALA A 211 -17.00 19.00 -34.19
N ILE A 212 -16.01 19.89 -34.17
CA ILE A 212 -15.74 20.80 -35.31
C ILE A 212 -15.37 20.00 -36.58
N LYS A 213 -14.56 18.95 -36.44
CA LYS A 213 -14.08 18.16 -37.59
C LYS A 213 -15.17 17.29 -38.22
N ASN A 214 -16.03 16.67 -37.41
CA ASN A 214 -17.15 15.86 -37.90
C ASN A 214 -18.37 16.01 -36.96
N PRO A 215 -19.16 17.09 -37.14
CA PRO A 215 -20.27 17.43 -36.24
C PRO A 215 -21.31 16.31 -36.13
N ARG A 216 -21.61 15.63 -37.25
CA ARG A 216 -22.61 14.54 -37.31
C ARG A 216 -22.33 13.40 -36.34
N VAL A 217 -21.07 13.13 -36.03
CA VAL A 217 -20.68 12.03 -35.13
C VAL A 217 -20.31 12.53 -33.75
N HIS A 218 -19.71 13.71 -33.65
CA HIS A 218 -18.98 14.13 -32.45
C HIS A 218 -19.60 15.30 -31.68
N GLU A 219 -20.66 15.96 -32.15
CA GLU A 219 -21.43 16.88 -31.29
C GLU A 219 -22.01 16.14 -30.07
N ARG A 220 -22.48 14.91 -30.28
CA ARG A 220 -22.88 14.00 -29.18
C ARG A 220 -21.71 13.50 -28.33
N THR A 221 -20.49 13.47 -28.88
CA THR A 221 -19.28 13.13 -28.10
C THR A 221 -18.97 14.27 -27.15
N LEU A 222 -18.97 15.52 -27.64
CA LEU A 222 -18.78 16.72 -26.83
C LEU A 222 -19.85 16.81 -25.74
N PHE A 223 -21.12 16.68 -26.11
CA PHE A 223 -22.22 16.72 -25.15
C PHE A 223 -22.07 15.67 -24.03
N ALA A 224 -21.78 14.41 -24.39
CA ALA A 224 -21.61 13.34 -23.40
C ALA A 224 -20.44 13.59 -22.44
N VAL A 225 -19.30 14.05 -22.97
CA VAL A 225 -18.11 14.38 -22.16
C VAL A 225 -18.36 15.59 -21.26
N ALA A 226 -19.01 16.64 -21.77
CA ALA A 226 -19.36 17.82 -21.00
C ALA A 226 -20.34 17.48 -19.86
N ALA A 227 -21.35 16.64 -20.13
CA ALA A 227 -22.30 16.19 -19.12
C ALA A 227 -21.62 15.37 -18.02
N ILE A 228 -20.74 14.43 -18.38
CA ILE A 228 -19.94 13.66 -17.41
C ILE A 228 -19.07 14.61 -16.56
N SER A 229 -18.39 15.55 -17.20
CA SER A 229 -17.45 16.45 -16.53
C SER A 229 -18.12 17.47 -15.60
N GLN A 230 -19.28 18.00 -15.98
CA GLN A 230 -19.93 19.11 -15.27
C GLN A 230 -21.08 18.67 -14.36
N LEU A 231 -21.79 17.59 -14.71
CA LEU A 231 -22.91 17.07 -13.92
C LEU A 231 -22.47 15.93 -12.99
N ASN A 232 -21.23 15.46 -13.14
CA ASN A 232 -20.70 14.36 -12.35
C ASN A 232 -21.52 13.07 -12.44
N ILE A 233 -22.04 12.80 -13.64
CA ILE A 233 -22.77 11.58 -13.97
C ILE A 233 -21.84 10.59 -14.68
N THR A 234 -22.07 9.31 -14.48
CA THR A 234 -21.34 8.23 -15.14
C THR A 234 -21.97 7.89 -16.49
N HIS A 235 -21.22 7.22 -17.36
CA HIS A 235 -21.74 6.80 -18.67
C HIS A 235 -22.93 5.82 -18.58
N SER A 236 -23.10 5.17 -17.43
CA SER A 236 -24.21 4.25 -17.14
C SER A 236 -25.49 4.97 -16.75
N GLU A 237 -25.38 6.19 -16.22
CA GLU A 237 -26.50 7.07 -15.82
C GLU A 237 -27.16 7.81 -16.99
N PHE A 238 -26.70 7.60 -18.22
CA PHE A 238 -27.47 7.98 -19.41
C PHE A 238 -28.64 7.01 -19.71
N PHE A 239 -28.85 6.00 -18.88
CA PHE A 239 -29.92 5.01 -18.99
C PHE A 239 -30.62 4.92 -17.63
N ASP A 240 -31.93 4.72 -17.64
CA ASP A 240 -32.68 4.50 -16.40
C ASP A 240 -32.50 3.05 -15.87
N SER A 241 -33.10 2.74 -14.71
CA SER A 241 -33.02 1.44 -14.05
C SER A 241 -33.67 0.30 -14.84
N ALA A 242 -34.56 0.61 -15.78
CA ALA A 242 -35.17 -0.32 -16.72
C ALA A 242 -34.39 -0.41 -18.06
N SER A 243 -33.27 0.31 -18.21
CA SER A 243 -32.53 0.50 -19.46
C SER A 243 -33.31 1.23 -20.57
N GLU A 244 -34.35 1.96 -20.20
CA GLU A 244 -35.08 2.87 -21.07
C GLU A 244 -34.30 4.18 -21.27
N VAL A 245 -34.77 4.93 -22.27
CA VAL A 245 -34.13 6.13 -22.80
C VAL A 245 -34.32 7.31 -21.86
N ILE A 246 -33.23 8.01 -21.51
CA ILE A 246 -33.32 9.31 -20.85
C ILE A 246 -33.58 10.37 -21.92
N THR A 247 -34.65 11.13 -21.71
CA THR A 247 -35.16 12.14 -22.64
C THR A 247 -34.90 13.57 -22.14
N LEU A 248 -35.12 14.56 -22.99
CA LEU A 248 -34.85 15.97 -22.67
C LEU A 248 -35.73 16.52 -21.55
N ASP A 249 -36.92 15.97 -21.34
CA ASP A 249 -37.86 16.30 -20.26
C ASP A 249 -37.33 15.97 -18.85
N CYS A 250 -36.28 15.17 -18.74
CA CYS A 250 -35.59 14.94 -17.47
C CYS A 250 -34.86 16.20 -16.97
N PHE A 251 -34.62 17.21 -17.81
CA PHE A 251 -34.11 18.52 -17.40
C PHE A 251 -35.27 19.45 -17.01
N ILE A 252 -35.39 19.73 -15.71
CA ILE A 252 -36.48 20.53 -15.14
C ILE A 252 -35.91 21.86 -14.67
N GLY A 253 -36.40 22.97 -15.25
CA GLY A 253 -36.05 24.33 -14.84
C GLY A 253 -37.15 24.95 -13.97
N VAL A 254 -36.80 25.39 -12.76
CA VAL A 254 -37.69 26.15 -11.87
C VAL A 254 -36.96 27.40 -11.38
N GLU A 255 -37.50 28.58 -11.70
CA GLU A 255 -36.97 29.89 -11.24
C GLU A 255 -35.47 30.11 -11.51
N GLY A 256 -34.97 29.63 -12.65
CA GLY A 256 -33.56 29.78 -13.05
C GLY A 256 -32.59 28.78 -12.42
N ASN A 257 -33.09 27.81 -11.66
CA ASN A 257 -32.34 26.62 -11.23
C ASN A 257 -32.76 25.41 -12.06
N TRP A 258 -31.78 24.65 -12.54
CA TRP A 258 -32.03 23.44 -13.33
C TRP A 258 -31.65 22.18 -12.57
N ILE A 259 -32.47 21.15 -12.69
CA ILE A 259 -32.19 19.81 -12.18
C ILE A 259 -32.30 18.79 -13.31
N LEU A 260 -31.47 17.77 -13.27
CA LEU A 260 -31.57 16.57 -14.09
C LEU A 260 -32.09 15.44 -13.22
N ARG A 261 -33.30 14.96 -13.51
CA ARG A 261 -33.94 13.86 -12.77
C ARG A 261 -33.46 12.52 -13.32
N LEU A 262 -32.82 11.73 -12.46
CA LEU A 262 -32.35 10.38 -12.75
C LEU A 262 -32.89 9.40 -11.70
N ASP A 263 -32.95 8.12 -12.02
CA ASP A 263 -33.30 7.07 -11.05
C ASP A 263 -32.29 6.95 -9.90
N SER A 264 -31.03 7.34 -10.14
CA SER A 264 -29.98 7.42 -9.12
C SER A 264 -30.12 8.62 -8.17
N GLY A 265 -31.01 9.56 -8.50
CA GLY A 265 -31.28 10.78 -7.74
C GLY A 265 -31.27 12.05 -8.60
N ASP A 266 -31.83 13.13 -8.08
CA ASP A 266 -31.84 14.44 -8.75
C ASP A 266 -30.43 15.08 -8.73
N VAL A 267 -29.93 15.50 -9.89
CA VAL A 267 -28.62 16.14 -10.08
C VAL A 267 -28.82 17.64 -10.35
N ALA A 268 -28.17 18.50 -9.58
CA ALA A 268 -28.19 19.94 -9.83
C ALA A 268 -27.38 20.29 -11.09
N VAL A 269 -28.00 21.01 -12.03
CA VAL A 269 -27.42 21.35 -13.33
C VAL A 269 -26.96 22.82 -13.31
N PRO A 270 -25.66 23.10 -13.52
CA PRO A 270 -25.19 24.48 -13.64
C PRO A 270 -25.79 25.21 -14.85
N ASN A 271 -26.14 26.49 -14.69
CA ASN A 271 -26.65 27.31 -15.81
C ASN A 271 -25.66 27.41 -16.97
N THR A 272 -24.35 27.35 -16.68
CA THR A 272 -23.30 27.29 -17.70
C THR A 272 -23.41 26.05 -18.59
N PHE A 273 -23.77 24.89 -18.04
CA PHE A 273 -23.99 23.68 -18.84
C PHE A 273 -25.24 23.81 -19.74
N ILE A 274 -26.30 24.43 -19.23
CA ILE A 274 -27.52 24.68 -20.01
C ILE A 274 -27.22 25.60 -21.20
N GLU A 275 -26.51 26.69 -20.97
CA GLU A 275 -26.24 27.72 -21.97
C GLU A 275 -25.18 27.31 -22.99
N GLU A 276 -24.08 26.67 -22.57
CA GLU A 276 -22.93 26.38 -23.43
C GLU A 276 -23.01 25.01 -24.12
N ASP A 277 -23.54 23.98 -23.43
CA ASP A 277 -23.48 22.59 -23.90
C ASP A 277 -24.85 22.08 -24.34
N LEU A 278 -25.87 22.19 -23.49
CA LEU A 278 -27.20 21.66 -23.77
C LEU A 278 -27.90 22.44 -24.90
N LYS A 279 -27.89 23.77 -24.82
CA LYS A 279 -28.48 24.63 -25.88
C LYS A 279 -27.77 24.44 -27.21
N ARG A 280 -26.43 24.43 -27.22
CA ARG A 280 -25.63 24.13 -28.42
C ARG A 280 -26.01 22.79 -29.05
N PHE A 281 -26.16 21.76 -28.21
CA PHE A 281 -26.49 20.42 -28.69
C PHE A 281 -27.94 20.31 -29.20
N CYS A 282 -28.88 21.01 -28.56
CA CYS A 282 -30.26 21.15 -29.03
C CYS A 282 -30.33 21.92 -30.36
N ASP A 283 -29.63 23.05 -30.49
CA ASP A 283 -29.55 23.85 -31.71
C ASP A 283 -28.97 23.03 -32.88
N PHE A 284 -27.91 22.25 -32.64
CA PHE A 284 -27.34 21.35 -33.64
C PHE A 284 -28.35 20.29 -34.12
N ARG A 285 -29.25 19.87 -33.25
CA ARG A 285 -30.31 18.90 -33.57
C ARG A 285 -31.59 19.55 -34.12
N GLY A 286 -31.68 20.89 -34.12
CA GLY A 286 -32.90 21.62 -34.45
C GLY A 286 -34.04 21.35 -33.47
N LEU A 287 -33.72 21.10 -32.19
CA LEU A 287 -34.68 20.84 -31.13
C LEU A 287 -34.72 22.01 -30.14
N SER A 288 -35.89 22.22 -29.55
CA SER A 288 -36.07 23.05 -28.36
C SER A 288 -36.05 22.18 -27.10
N LEU A 289 -35.72 22.77 -25.95
CA LEU A 289 -35.89 22.09 -24.65
C LEU A 289 -37.36 21.71 -24.37
N ALA A 290 -38.31 22.34 -25.06
CA ALA A 290 -39.72 21.97 -25.02
C ALA A 290 -40.03 20.65 -25.77
N ASP A 291 -39.12 20.15 -26.62
CA ASP A 291 -39.25 18.88 -27.35
C ASP A 291 -38.83 17.68 -26.46
N GLY A 292 -39.41 17.65 -25.26
CA GLY A 292 -38.96 16.87 -24.11
C GLY A 292 -38.90 15.36 -24.33
N ASN A 293 -39.66 14.79 -25.26
CA ASN A 293 -39.71 13.35 -25.51
C ASN A 293 -38.55 12.83 -26.38
N SER A 294 -37.57 13.68 -26.69
CA SER A 294 -36.43 13.32 -27.53
C SER A 294 -35.29 12.68 -26.71
N PRO A 295 -34.66 11.59 -27.19
CA PRO A 295 -33.54 10.94 -26.50
C PRO A 295 -32.36 11.89 -26.32
N LEU A 296 -31.69 11.83 -25.17
CA LEU A 296 -30.59 12.74 -24.85
C LEU A 296 -29.36 12.48 -25.73
N ILE A 297 -29.00 11.22 -26.02
CA ILE A 297 -27.88 10.88 -26.91
C ILE A 297 -28.38 9.98 -28.06
N PRO A 298 -28.85 10.54 -29.19
CA PRO A 298 -29.45 9.75 -30.27
C PRO A 298 -28.43 8.94 -31.08
N ARG A 299 -28.94 7.96 -31.82
CA ARG A 299 -28.18 7.24 -32.86
C ARG A 299 -27.89 8.17 -34.05
N VAL A 300 -26.75 7.98 -34.73
CA VAL A 300 -26.42 8.73 -35.98
C VAL A 300 -27.38 8.37 -37.11
N ARG A 301 -27.89 7.13 -37.09
CA ARG A 301 -28.82 6.59 -38.09
C ARG A 301 -29.91 5.82 -37.35
N GLY A 302 -31.16 6.07 -37.73
CA GLY A 302 -32.33 5.46 -37.10
C GLY A 302 -32.88 6.27 -35.93
N VAL A 303 -33.92 5.73 -35.30
CA VAL A 303 -34.67 6.37 -34.20
C VAL A 303 -34.19 5.82 -32.85
N GLY A 304 -34.23 6.65 -31.81
CA GLY A 304 -33.93 6.26 -30.42
C GLY A 304 -32.49 6.53 -29.95
N GLN A 305 -32.23 6.24 -28.67
CA GLN A 305 -30.93 6.46 -28.03
C GLN A 305 -29.87 5.46 -28.50
N THR A 306 -28.62 5.89 -28.46
CA THR A 306 -27.46 5.05 -28.72
C THR A 306 -27.22 4.04 -27.58
N THR A 307 -26.59 2.90 -27.89
CA THR A 307 -26.35 1.85 -26.89
C THR A 307 -25.22 2.23 -25.92
N ARG A 308 -25.18 1.64 -24.71
CA ARG A 308 -24.09 1.86 -23.72
C ARG A 308 -22.69 1.65 -24.33
N ARG A 309 -22.51 0.59 -25.12
CA ARG A 309 -21.26 0.33 -25.87
C ARG A 309 -20.89 1.46 -26.83
N SER A 310 -21.87 2.12 -27.42
CA SER A 310 -21.65 3.24 -28.35
C SER A 310 -21.28 4.52 -27.60
N ILE A 311 -21.88 4.79 -26.43
CA ILE A 311 -21.46 5.91 -25.55
C ILE A 311 -20.01 5.72 -25.11
N ILE A 312 -19.64 4.51 -24.67
CA ILE A 312 -18.26 4.19 -24.30
C ILE A 312 -17.30 4.44 -25.48
N LYS A 313 -17.68 4.07 -26.71
CA LYS A 313 -16.87 4.37 -27.91
C LYS A 313 -16.72 5.87 -28.18
N LEU A 314 -17.76 6.67 -27.98
CA LEU A 314 -17.69 8.13 -28.13
C LEU A 314 -16.72 8.73 -27.11
N ILE A 315 -16.86 8.37 -25.84
CA ILE A 315 -15.99 8.81 -24.75
C ILE A 315 -14.55 8.38 -25.03
N THR A 316 -14.33 7.11 -25.42
CA THR A 316 -13.01 6.59 -25.78
C THR A 316 -12.38 7.39 -26.93
N SER A 317 -13.17 7.85 -27.90
CA SER A 317 -12.66 8.67 -29.01
C SER A 317 -12.18 10.04 -28.51
N ALA A 318 -12.85 10.64 -27.53
CA ALA A 318 -12.40 11.88 -26.90
C ALA A 318 -11.10 11.69 -26.12
N PHE A 319 -10.97 10.60 -25.35
CA PHE A 319 -9.72 10.24 -24.66
C PHE A 319 -8.55 10.03 -25.63
N GLN A 320 -8.79 9.37 -26.77
CA GLN A 320 -7.79 9.16 -27.81
C GLN A 320 -7.34 10.45 -28.50
N GLU A 321 -8.25 11.41 -28.69
CA GLU A 321 -7.87 12.71 -29.22
C GLU A 321 -7.14 13.56 -28.17
N ALA A 322 -7.58 13.50 -26.91
CA ALA A 322 -6.95 14.22 -25.80
C ALA A 322 -5.53 13.72 -25.52
N SER A 323 -5.26 12.42 -25.67
CA SER A 323 -3.92 11.85 -25.45
C SER A 323 -2.86 12.40 -26.40
N ARG A 324 -3.25 13.01 -27.54
CA ARG A 324 -2.31 13.69 -28.44
C ARG A 324 -1.72 14.96 -27.85
N TYR A 325 -2.37 15.52 -26.83
CA TYR A 325 -1.98 16.77 -26.18
C TYR A 325 -1.55 16.56 -24.73
N ALA A 326 -1.65 15.33 -24.21
CA ALA A 326 -1.23 14.98 -22.87
C ALA A 326 0.30 14.87 -22.77
N ALA A 327 0.87 15.23 -21.61
CA ALA A 327 2.31 15.13 -21.36
C ALA A 327 2.83 13.68 -21.38
N ASP A 328 2.00 12.73 -20.95
CA ASP A 328 2.24 11.28 -21.02
C ASP A 328 1.01 10.57 -21.62
N PRO A 329 1.01 10.31 -22.95
CA PRO A 329 -0.12 9.71 -23.64
C PRO A 329 -0.48 8.30 -23.16
N GLU A 330 0.50 7.48 -22.76
CA GLU A 330 0.25 6.09 -22.37
C GLU A 330 -0.39 6.02 -20.99
N SER A 331 0.14 6.79 -20.04
CA SER A 331 -0.44 6.93 -18.70
C SER A 331 -1.84 7.53 -18.76
N PHE A 332 -2.05 8.57 -19.58
CA PHE A 332 -3.36 9.22 -19.76
C PHE A 332 -4.43 8.27 -20.33
N LEU A 333 -4.07 7.43 -21.32
CA LEU A 333 -4.99 6.44 -21.88
C LEU A 333 -5.25 5.28 -20.92
N ALA A 334 -4.27 4.89 -20.10
CA ALA A 334 -4.46 3.92 -19.03
C ALA A 334 -5.44 4.45 -17.98
N ALA A 335 -5.31 5.73 -17.60
CA ALA A 335 -6.23 6.47 -16.72
C ALA A 335 -7.67 6.46 -17.25
N GLY A 336 -7.83 6.86 -18.52
CA GLY A 336 -9.14 6.92 -19.16
C GLY A 336 -9.82 5.56 -19.25
N LYS A 337 -9.06 4.49 -19.56
CA LYS A 337 -9.59 3.12 -19.54
C LYS A 337 -10.01 2.71 -18.13
N ALA A 338 -9.17 2.94 -17.13
CA ALA A 338 -9.49 2.62 -15.74
C ALA A 338 -10.77 3.34 -15.28
N TRP A 339 -10.92 4.63 -15.61
CA TRP A 339 -12.12 5.41 -15.28
C TRP A 339 -13.38 4.86 -15.97
N ILE A 340 -13.31 4.54 -17.27
CA ILE A 340 -14.44 3.97 -18.03
C ILE A 340 -14.94 2.65 -17.41
N TYR A 341 -14.03 1.80 -16.92
CA TYR A 341 -14.39 0.48 -16.36
C TYR A 341 -14.68 0.47 -14.86
N ALA A 342 -14.29 1.52 -14.12
CA ALA A 342 -14.49 1.60 -12.68
C ALA A 342 -15.88 2.16 -12.26
N GLU A 343 -16.69 2.67 -13.20
CA GLU A 343 -17.97 3.37 -12.92
C GLU A 343 -17.84 4.42 -11.77
N ALA A 344 -16.67 5.04 -11.64
CA ALA A 344 -16.40 5.97 -10.54
C ALA A 344 -16.96 7.37 -10.84
N SER A 345 -17.89 7.85 -10.01
CA SER A 345 -18.28 9.26 -9.98
C SER A 345 -17.07 10.15 -9.69
N LEU A 346 -16.97 11.30 -10.36
CA LEU A 346 -15.94 12.31 -10.08
C LEU A 346 -16.07 12.81 -8.63
N PRO A 347 -14.97 13.27 -8.01
CA PRO A 347 -15.04 14.05 -6.79
C PRO A 347 -15.95 15.28 -7.01
N LYS A 348 -16.93 15.51 -6.13
CA LYS A 348 -17.86 16.66 -6.17
C LYS A 348 -17.11 18.00 -6.03
N VAL A 349 -16.52 18.52 -7.12
CA VAL A 349 -15.82 19.83 -7.12
C VAL A 349 -16.08 20.66 -8.38
N HIS A 350 -16.75 20.14 -9.42
CA HIS A 350 -16.94 20.88 -10.68
C HIS A 350 -18.33 21.51 -10.80
N GLN A 351 -18.57 22.57 -10.04
CA GLN A 351 -19.47 23.62 -10.51
C GLN A 351 -18.59 24.73 -11.10
N ARG A 352 -18.65 24.91 -12.42
CA ARG A 352 -18.04 26.08 -13.09
C ARG A 352 -18.62 27.33 -12.45
N LYS A 353 -17.80 28.06 -11.69
CA LYS A 353 -18.18 29.35 -11.12
C LYS A 353 -18.43 30.35 -12.27
N PRO A 354 -19.59 31.01 -12.33
CA PRO A 354 -19.75 32.13 -13.23
C PRO A 354 -18.78 33.25 -12.82
N SER A 355 -18.13 33.82 -13.83
CA SER A 355 -17.28 34.99 -13.71
C SER A 355 -18.09 36.17 -13.15
N ALA A 356 -17.93 36.48 -11.86
CA ALA A 356 -18.28 37.78 -11.30
C ALA A 356 -17.53 38.06 -9.99
N ALA A 357 -16.74 39.14 -10.04
CA ALA A 357 -16.39 40.08 -8.98
C ALA A 357 -16.02 39.56 -7.57
N SER A 358 -14.72 39.71 -7.26
CA SER A 358 -14.21 40.31 -6.02
C SER A 358 -15.00 40.03 -4.73
N SER A 359 -14.62 38.98 -4.01
CA SER A 359 -14.48 39.05 -2.56
C SER A 359 -13.48 37.99 -2.08
N ASN A 360 -12.34 38.48 -1.60
CA ASN A 360 -11.31 37.66 -0.96
C ASN A 360 -11.86 37.04 0.32
N VAL A 361 -12.09 35.72 0.30
CA VAL A 361 -11.96 34.89 1.49
C VAL A 361 -11.11 33.70 1.09
N HIS A 362 -9.84 33.72 1.50
CA HIS A 362 -8.92 32.61 1.36
C HIS A 362 -9.51 31.36 2.04
N ARG A 363 -9.92 30.35 1.26
CA ARG A 363 -10.15 29.00 1.79
C ARG A 363 -8.78 28.39 2.04
N ALA A 364 -8.36 28.33 3.31
CA ALA A 364 -7.06 27.84 3.72
C ALA A 364 -6.84 26.38 3.27
N THR A 365 -5.70 26.10 2.64
CA THR A 365 -5.17 24.76 2.44
C THR A 365 -5.06 24.02 3.78
N PRO A 366 -5.42 22.72 3.86
CA PRO A 366 -5.25 21.97 5.10
C PRO A 366 -3.78 21.97 5.54
N PRO A 367 -3.49 22.13 6.85
CA PRO A 367 -2.14 22.24 7.36
C PRO A 367 -1.37 20.92 7.17
N GLY A 368 -0.09 21.01 6.77
CA GLY A 368 0.80 19.85 6.70
C GLY A 368 1.11 19.26 8.09
N PRO A 369 1.66 18.04 8.20
CA PRO A 369 1.90 17.38 9.48
C PRO A 369 2.92 18.15 10.33
N GLN A 370 2.57 18.40 11.60
CA GLN A 370 3.43 19.06 12.59
C GLN A 370 3.74 18.14 13.79
N PRO A 371 4.86 18.35 14.50
CA PRO A 371 5.18 17.57 15.69
C PRO A 371 4.19 17.89 16.82
N LEU A 372 3.62 16.85 17.44
CA LEU A 372 2.63 17.03 18.51
C LEU A 372 3.28 16.99 19.90
N PHE A 373 4.16 15.99 20.12
CA PHE A 373 4.71 15.71 21.44
C PHE A 373 6.17 16.15 21.59
N SER A 374 6.46 16.72 22.75
CA SER A 374 7.81 17.10 23.20
C SER A 374 8.75 15.88 23.36
N ASP A 375 10.04 16.16 23.56
CA ASP A 375 11.02 15.13 23.89
C ASP A 375 10.97 14.75 25.37
N PHE A 376 11.35 13.50 25.69
CA PHE A 376 11.22 12.90 27.02
C PHE A 376 11.79 13.77 28.16
N LYS A 377 12.90 14.48 27.90
CA LYS A 377 13.56 15.37 28.89
C LYS A 377 12.67 16.53 29.34
N ASN A 378 11.77 17.01 28.49
CA ASN A 378 10.89 18.13 28.78
C ASN A 378 9.59 17.69 29.49
N VAL A 379 9.28 16.39 29.41
CA VAL A 379 8.10 15.78 30.01
C VAL A 379 8.40 15.27 31.42
N ARG A 380 9.59 14.68 31.63
CA ARG A 380 9.97 14.11 32.94
C ARG A 380 10.44 15.19 33.90
N GLY A 381 9.72 15.37 35.02
CA GLY A 381 10.11 16.26 36.12
C GLY A 381 9.11 17.38 36.45
N LYS A 382 7.98 17.48 35.74
CA LYS A 382 6.97 18.54 35.93
C LYS A 382 5.54 18.04 36.27
N GLY A 383 5.36 16.77 36.61
CA GLY A 383 4.02 16.20 36.89
C GLY A 383 3.15 16.03 35.64
N GLU A 384 1.87 15.70 35.80
CA GLU A 384 0.90 15.55 34.69
C GLU A 384 0.62 16.86 33.95
N ASP A 385 0.98 18.00 34.55
CA ASP A 385 0.60 19.34 34.10
C ASP A 385 1.69 20.02 33.25
N VAL A 386 2.25 19.28 32.29
CA VAL A 386 3.16 19.88 31.29
C VAL A 386 2.33 20.67 30.30
N ALA A 387 2.48 22.00 30.32
CA ALA A 387 1.86 22.90 29.35
C ALA A 387 2.20 22.48 27.91
N ASP A 388 1.17 22.44 27.07
CA ASP A 388 1.32 22.09 25.65
C ASP A 388 2.03 23.19 24.87
N HIS A 389 2.76 22.81 23.83
CA HIS A 389 3.43 23.77 22.97
C HIS A 389 2.38 24.60 22.22
N ALA A 390 2.56 25.92 22.14
CA ALA A 390 1.60 26.83 21.50
C ALA A 390 1.29 26.42 20.05
N ASP A 391 2.31 26.11 19.25
CA ASP A 391 2.13 25.62 17.89
C ASP A 391 1.34 24.30 17.81
N THR A 392 1.47 23.41 18.79
CA THR A 392 0.66 22.18 18.84
C THR A 392 -0.82 22.54 19.04
N LEU A 393 -1.14 23.45 19.95
CA LEU A 393 -2.52 23.89 20.18
C LEU A 393 -3.13 24.59 18.96
N LEU A 394 -2.34 25.46 18.31
CA LEU A 394 -2.73 26.13 17.06
C LEU A 394 -2.96 25.12 15.94
N PHE A 395 -2.07 24.12 15.80
CA PHE A 395 -2.22 23.05 14.83
C PHE A 395 -3.52 22.25 15.06
N LEU A 396 -3.79 21.86 16.31
CA LEU A 396 -5.01 21.11 16.65
C LEU A 396 -6.28 21.93 16.34
N ALA A 397 -6.26 23.24 16.62
CA ALA A 397 -7.37 24.14 16.28
C ALA A 397 -7.56 24.34 14.78
N SER A 398 -6.48 24.21 13.98
CA SER A 398 -6.53 24.30 12.51
C SER A 398 -6.95 23.01 11.81
N CYS A 399 -6.99 21.88 12.53
CA CYS A 399 -7.42 20.60 11.98
C CYS A 399 -8.95 20.52 11.84
N PRO A 400 -9.48 19.71 10.91
CA PRO A 400 -10.92 19.50 10.77
C PRO A 400 -11.55 18.99 12.07
N GLY A 401 -12.70 19.58 12.45
CA GLY A 401 -13.39 19.28 13.71
C GLY A 401 -13.91 17.84 13.80
N ASP A 402 -14.20 17.20 12.66
CA ASP A 402 -14.75 15.84 12.56
C ASP A 402 -13.85 14.78 13.23
N ALA A 403 -12.55 15.02 13.33
CA ALA A 403 -11.59 14.10 13.96
C ALA A 403 -11.40 14.30 15.47
N SER A 404 -12.13 15.23 16.10
CA SER A 404 -11.93 15.69 17.48
C SER A 404 -10.44 15.82 17.87
N PRO A 405 -9.65 16.69 17.18
CA PRO A 405 -8.19 16.70 17.31
C PRO A 405 -7.69 16.90 18.75
N SER A 406 -8.28 17.83 19.50
CA SER A 406 -7.91 18.12 20.90
C SER A 406 -8.14 16.94 21.84
N GLN A 407 -9.26 16.22 21.67
CA GLN A 407 -9.57 15.03 22.47
C GLN A 407 -8.60 13.89 22.13
N SER A 408 -8.41 13.63 20.84
CA SER A 408 -7.47 12.61 20.35
C SER A 408 -6.04 12.86 20.84
N TYR A 409 -5.58 14.12 20.80
CA TYR A 409 -4.28 14.53 21.34
C TYR A 409 -4.17 14.26 22.85
N THR A 410 -5.20 14.62 23.63
CA THR A 410 -5.22 14.44 25.08
C THR A 410 -5.08 12.97 25.48
N LEU A 411 -5.77 12.07 24.78
CA LEU A 411 -5.67 10.63 24.99
C LEU A 411 -4.26 10.10 24.68
N GLY A 412 -3.66 10.54 23.58
CA GLY A 412 -2.28 10.21 23.23
C GLY A 412 -1.26 10.72 24.25
N LYS A 413 -1.44 11.95 24.74
CA LYS A 413 -0.61 12.57 25.78
C LYS A 413 -0.64 11.75 27.06
N ARG A 414 -1.84 11.44 27.58
CA ARG A 414 -2.02 10.62 28.79
C ARG A 414 -1.31 9.27 28.66
N PHE A 415 -1.54 8.56 27.56
CA PHE A 415 -0.88 7.27 27.31
C PHE A 415 0.65 7.38 27.34
N LEU A 416 1.23 8.33 26.60
CA LEU A 416 2.67 8.46 26.50
C LEU A 416 3.31 8.88 27.83
N TYR A 417 2.61 9.66 28.65
CA TYR A 417 3.12 10.15 29.93
C TYR A 417 3.15 9.07 31.01
N THR A 418 2.45 7.95 30.82
CA THR A 418 2.60 6.75 31.67
C THR A 418 3.98 6.09 31.55
N LEU A 419 4.73 6.37 30.47
CA LEU A 419 5.98 5.67 30.15
C LEU A 419 7.18 6.24 30.91
N LYS A 420 7.87 5.38 31.68
CA LYS A 420 8.99 5.78 32.56
C LYS A 420 10.36 5.77 31.89
N SER A 421 10.52 5.02 30.79
CA SER A 421 11.80 4.85 30.08
C SER A 421 11.89 5.77 28.88
N LYS A 422 12.99 6.51 28.76
CA LYS A 422 13.28 7.37 27.60
C LYS A 422 13.16 6.60 26.28
N HIS A 423 13.75 5.42 26.22
CA HIS A 423 13.80 4.62 24.98
C HIS A 423 12.40 4.14 24.59
N THR A 424 11.62 3.65 25.56
CA THR A 424 10.24 3.21 25.35
C THR A 424 9.34 4.37 24.94
N TYR A 425 9.47 5.51 25.60
CA TYR A 425 8.73 6.73 25.26
C TYR A 425 9.00 7.17 23.82
N GLU A 426 10.27 7.27 23.41
CA GLU A 426 10.64 7.69 22.06
C GLU A 426 10.11 6.72 20.99
N ALA A 427 10.17 5.41 21.26
CA ALA A 427 9.63 4.38 20.39
C ALA A 427 8.09 4.45 20.28
N TYR A 428 7.38 4.58 21.40
CA TYR A 428 5.92 4.59 21.44
C TYR A 428 5.36 5.89 20.85
N ARG A 429 5.94 7.04 21.23
CA ARG A 429 5.56 8.36 20.72
C ARG A 429 5.60 8.40 19.20
N LYS A 430 6.63 7.84 18.58
CA LYS A 430 6.76 7.78 17.11
C LYS A 430 5.51 7.19 16.46
N PHE A 431 5.00 6.07 16.98
CA PHE A 431 3.87 5.36 16.37
C PHE A 431 2.52 5.97 16.75
N VAL A 432 2.35 6.40 18.00
CA VAL A 432 1.13 7.08 18.46
C VAL A 432 0.93 8.41 17.74
N GLU A 433 1.99 9.20 17.56
CA GLU A 433 1.91 10.47 16.84
C GLU A 433 1.58 10.29 15.35
N ARG A 434 2.10 9.25 14.71
CA ARG A 434 1.73 8.91 13.32
C ARG A 434 0.24 8.57 13.21
N LEU A 435 -0.29 7.78 14.15
CA LEU A 435 -1.69 7.41 14.17
C LEU A 435 -2.58 8.65 14.35
N LEU A 436 -2.22 9.52 15.30
CA LEU A 436 -2.95 10.77 15.57
C LEU A 436 -2.96 11.70 14.36
N LEU A 437 -1.79 11.97 13.77
CA LEU A 437 -1.69 12.82 12.59
C LEU A 437 -2.48 12.24 11.42
N TRP A 438 -2.41 10.93 11.18
CA TRP A 438 -3.16 10.29 10.10
C TRP A 438 -4.67 10.35 10.35
N SER A 439 -5.10 10.09 11.59
CA SER A 439 -6.50 10.18 12.02
C SER A 439 -7.06 11.60 11.84
N MET A 440 -6.27 12.64 12.13
CA MET A 440 -6.68 14.05 12.06
C MET A 440 -6.59 14.66 10.65
N LEU A 441 -5.60 14.29 9.85
CA LEU A 441 -5.32 14.95 8.56
C LEU A 441 -5.78 14.13 7.35
N VAL A 442 -5.89 12.81 7.48
CA VAL A 442 -6.19 11.91 6.35
C VAL A 442 -7.54 11.24 6.55
N LYS A 443 -7.74 10.54 7.67
CA LYS A 443 -8.97 9.78 7.91
C LYS A 443 -10.14 10.63 8.39
N LEU A 444 -9.85 11.80 8.96
CA LEU A 444 -10.81 12.74 9.52
C LEU A 444 -11.79 12.09 10.50
N LYS A 445 -11.29 11.19 11.34
CA LYS A 445 -12.10 10.38 12.26
C LYS A 445 -11.44 10.30 13.63
N PRO A 446 -12.18 10.49 14.75
CA PRO A 446 -11.59 10.44 16.08
C PRO A 446 -10.99 9.06 16.37
N ILE A 447 -9.85 9.03 17.07
CA ILE A 447 -9.11 7.79 17.33
C ILE A 447 -9.94 6.72 18.05
N GLN A 448 -10.90 7.14 18.88
CA GLN A 448 -11.77 6.25 19.65
C GLN A 448 -12.74 5.44 18.77
N PHE A 449 -13.05 5.94 17.57
CA PHE A 449 -13.98 5.30 16.65
C PHE A 449 -13.27 4.55 15.52
N LEU A 450 -11.94 4.51 15.50
CA LEU A 450 -11.20 3.79 14.46
C LEU A 450 -11.47 2.28 14.57
N THR A 451 -11.88 1.72 13.45
CA THR A 451 -12.17 0.29 13.30
C THR A 451 -10.91 -0.48 12.91
N GLN A 452 -11.02 -1.81 12.88
CA GLN A 452 -9.96 -2.67 12.34
C GLN A 452 -9.61 -2.33 10.88
N ILE A 453 -10.59 -1.94 10.07
CA ILE A 453 -10.39 -1.53 8.67
C ILE A 453 -9.59 -0.22 8.63
N ASP A 454 -9.95 0.75 9.47
CA ASP A 454 -9.24 2.04 9.55
C ASP A 454 -7.77 1.84 9.96
N LEU A 455 -7.49 0.93 10.90
CA LEU A 455 -6.11 0.62 11.29
C LEU A 455 -5.33 -0.15 10.21
N HIS A 456 -6.02 -0.90 9.35
CA HIS A 456 -5.40 -1.50 8.17
C HIS A 456 -5.04 -0.43 7.14
N GLU A 457 -5.93 0.51 6.84
CA GLU A 457 -5.64 1.66 5.97
C GLU A 457 -4.46 2.49 6.51
N PHE A 458 -4.41 2.73 7.81
CA PHE A 458 -3.27 3.40 8.45
C PHE A 458 -1.95 2.62 8.25
N SER A 459 -2.00 1.29 8.28
CA SER A 459 -0.84 0.44 7.98
C SER A 459 -0.38 0.58 6.53
N GLU A 460 -1.31 0.53 5.57
CA GLU A 460 -0.98 0.74 4.15
C GLU A 460 -0.39 2.14 3.91
N PHE A 461 -0.98 3.18 4.50
CA PHE A 461 -0.43 4.54 4.50
C PHE A 461 0.98 4.59 5.09
N SER A 462 1.22 3.85 6.17
CA SER A 462 2.54 3.81 6.82
C SER A 462 3.59 3.04 6.02
N LYS A 463 3.18 2.14 5.12
CA LYS A 463 4.09 1.46 4.20
C LYS A 463 4.59 2.42 3.13
N ALA A 464 3.71 3.24 2.54
CA ALA A 464 4.05 4.19 1.47
C ALA A 464 3.41 5.57 1.72
N PRO A 465 3.93 6.35 2.69
CA PRO A 465 3.41 7.68 2.99
C PRO A 465 3.78 8.68 1.89
N PRO A 466 2.97 9.72 1.65
CA PRO A 466 3.28 10.78 0.68
C PRO A 466 4.60 11.48 0.97
N GLY A 467 5.25 12.03 -0.07
CA GLY A 467 6.52 12.77 0.09
C GLY A 467 6.43 13.93 1.08
N SER A 468 5.25 14.56 1.20
CA SER A 468 4.99 15.61 2.19
C SER A 468 5.00 15.13 3.65
N TRP A 469 5.07 13.81 3.90
CA TRP A 469 5.18 13.17 5.22
C TRP A 469 6.55 12.52 5.48
N VAL A 470 7.44 12.57 4.49
CA VAL A 470 8.76 11.92 4.51
C VAL A 470 9.85 12.99 4.53
N ARG A 471 10.86 12.77 5.38
CA ARG A 471 12.11 13.54 5.39
C ARG A 471 13.31 12.62 5.21
N THR A 472 14.38 13.18 4.66
CA THR A 472 15.66 12.50 4.43
C THR A 472 16.70 12.77 5.53
N THR A 473 16.61 13.93 6.19
CA THR A 473 17.55 14.37 7.24
C THR A 473 17.00 14.20 8.66
N LEU A 474 17.90 14.19 9.65
CA LEU A 474 17.52 14.21 11.07
C LEU A 474 17.32 15.64 11.56
N GLU A 475 16.09 16.11 11.46
CA GLU A 475 15.76 17.43 11.99
C GLU A 475 15.22 17.38 13.42
N HIS A 476 15.44 18.47 14.15
CA HIS A 476 14.83 18.70 15.46
C HIS A 476 13.31 18.90 15.32
N ARG A 477 12.54 18.50 16.33
CA ARG A 477 11.07 18.65 16.34
C ARG A 477 10.67 20.10 16.58
N PHE A 478 11.27 20.69 17.60
CA PHE A 478 11.07 22.08 17.97
C PHE A 478 12.43 22.79 17.91
N ILE A 479 12.44 23.99 17.34
CA ILE A 479 13.62 24.84 17.17
C ILE A 479 13.46 26.11 17.98
N LYS A 480 14.57 26.67 18.46
CA LYS A 480 14.57 27.98 19.12
C LYS A 480 14.76 29.06 18.07
N ILE A 481 13.81 29.99 17.99
CA ILE A 481 13.88 31.19 17.17
C ILE A 481 14.27 32.35 18.10
N CYS A 482 15.44 32.92 17.87
CA CYS A 482 15.91 34.12 18.56
C CYS A 482 15.63 35.34 17.69
N ALA A 483 14.97 36.36 18.24
CA ALA A 483 14.81 37.63 17.55
C ALA A 483 16.09 38.47 17.68
N GLY A 484 16.81 38.65 16.57
CA GLY A 484 17.95 39.56 16.46
C GLY A 484 19.32 39.00 16.89
N SER A 485 20.39 39.56 16.31
CA SER A 485 21.79 39.09 16.46
C SER A 485 22.38 39.21 17.88
N ARG A 486 21.71 39.84 18.85
CA ARG A 486 22.30 40.13 20.18
C ARG A 486 21.40 39.88 21.41
N ALA A 487 20.17 39.39 21.28
CA ALA A 487 19.30 39.18 22.45
C ALA A 487 19.34 37.71 22.94
N ARG A 488 20.13 37.45 23.98
CA ARG A 488 20.15 36.15 24.71
C ARG A 488 18.92 35.93 25.60
N THR A 489 17.94 36.84 25.61
CA THR A 489 16.88 36.91 26.63
C THR A 489 15.47 36.57 26.15
N ALA A 490 15.20 36.44 24.84
CA ALA A 490 13.88 36.02 24.34
C ALA A 490 14.03 35.03 23.17
N ALA A 491 14.26 33.75 23.50
CA ALA A 491 14.22 32.66 22.53
C ALA A 491 12.84 31.99 22.59
N VAL A 492 12.04 32.16 21.55
CA VAL A 492 10.74 31.48 21.42
C VAL A 492 10.99 30.11 20.80
N THR A 493 10.38 29.06 21.34
CA THR A 493 10.44 27.74 20.74
C THR A 493 9.29 27.59 19.75
N ALA A 494 9.58 27.10 18.54
CA ALA A 494 8.61 26.91 17.47
C ALA A 494 8.73 25.49 16.88
N ALA A 495 7.64 24.96 16.34
CA ALA A 495 7.63 23.73 15.58
C ALA A 495 8.51 23.88 14.33
N ASN A 496 9.37 22.90 14.07
CA ASN A 496 10.25 22.95 12.91
C ASN A 496 9.44 22.71 11.62
N PRO A 497 9.38 23.68 10.68
CA PRO A 497 8.60 23.56 9.45
C PRO A 497 9.05 22.45 8.50
N ALA A 498 10.30 21.99 8.61
CA ALA A 498 10.84 20.92 7.78
C ALA A 498 10.71 19.53 8.45
N TRP A 499 10.24 19.46 9.70
CA TRP A 499 10.04 18.18 10.39
C TRP A 499 8.93 17.36 9.74
N ARG A 500 9.16 16.05 9.60
CA ARG A 500 8.18 15.09 9.09
C ARG A 500 8.19 13.77 9.88
N PRO A 501 7.04 13.07 9.99
CA PRO A 501 6.88 11.88 10.83
C PRO A 501 7.57 10.61 10.30
N TYR A 502 7.87 10.53 9.00
CA TYR A 502 8.61 9.42 8.39
C TYR A 502 10.02 9.85 8.01
N ARG A 503 11.00 9.00 8.33
CA ARG A 503 12.42 9.23 8.02
C ARG A 503 12.90 8.16 7.05
N LEU A 504 13.37 8.58 5.89
CA LEU A 504 14.03 7.74 4.91
C LEU A 504 15.55 8.02 4.97
N PRO A 505 16.36 7.12 5.54
CA PRO A 505 17.81 7.28 5.49
C PRO A 505 18.28 7.19 4.04
N ILE A 506 18.98 8.20 3.54
CA ILE A 506 19.65 8.13 2.24
C ILE A 506 20.86 7.18 2.40
N HIS A 507 20.86 6.08 1.66
CA HIS A 507 22.03 5.19 1.55
C HIS A 507 22.89 5.67 0.38
N ALA A 508 24.22 5.69 0.57
CA ALA A 508 25.17 6.16 -0.44
C ALA A 508 25.08 5.39 -1.79
N ASP A 509 24.57 4.15 -1.75
CA ASP A 509 24.42 3.28 -2.93
C ASP A 509 23.08 3.45 -3.68
N ALA A 510 22.24 4.43 -3.30
CA ALA A 510 20.96 4.63 -3.95
C ALA A 510 21.16 5.18 -5.37
N ARG A 511 20.75 4.40 -6.39
CA ARG A 511 20.70 4.83 -7.78
C ARG A 511 19.98 6.19 -7.90
N PRO A 512 20.42 7.10 -8.79
CA PRO A 512 19.70 8.34 -9.04
C PRO A 512 18.27 8.03 -9.49
N GLY A 513 17.30 8.29 -8.61
CA GLY A 513 15.87 8.04 -8.83
C GLY A 513 15.06 8.46 -7.59
N PRO A 514 13.75 8.76 -7.73
CA PRO A 514 12.90 9.13 -6.61
C PRO A 514 12.75 7.94 -5.65
N VAL A 515 13.46 7.96 -4.53
CA VAL A 515 13.39 6.89 -3.52
C VAL A 515 12.10 7.07 -2.71
N SER A 516 11.11 6.22 -2.97
CA SER A 516 9.88 6.14 -2.18
C SER A 516 10.14 5.47 -0.84
N TYR A 517 9.64 6.04 0.26
CA TYR A 517 9.70 5.39 1.57
C TYR A 517 8.94 4.06 1.53
N HIS A 518 9.56 2.98 2.00
CA HIS A 518 8.90 1.70 2.26
C HIS A 518 9.20 1.23 3.68
N ALA A 519 8.16 1.02 4.51
CA ALA A 519 8.35 0.49 5.86
C ALA A 519 8.87 -0.95 5.84
N SER A 520 9.78 -1.30 6.75
CA SER A 520 10.17 -2.70 6.97
C SER A 520 9.10 -3.48 7.74
N ASN A 521 9.05 -4.80 7.55
CA ASN A 521 8.13 -5.67 8.31
C ASN A 521 8.32 -5.53 9.84
N GLU A 522 9.55 -5.32 10.29
CA GLU A 522 9.85 -5.05 11.70
C GLU A 522 9.25 -3.71 12.18
N THR A 523 9.30 -2.67 11.34
CA THR A 523 8.70 -1.37 11.65
C THR A 523 7.19 -1.46 11.75
N VAL A 524 6.55 -2.21 10.84
CA VAL A 524 5.10 -2.46 10.84
C VAL A 524 4.69 -3.27 12.07
N SER A 525 5.45 -4.32 12.41
CA SER A 525 5.21 -5.15 13.60
C SER A 525 5.32 -4.34 14.90
N GLY A 526 6.36 -3.51 15.04
CA GLY A 526 6.53 -2.61 16.17
C GLY A 526 5.42 -1.56 16.27
N GLN A 527 4.95 -1.04 15.14
CA GLN A 527 3.84 -0.10 15.06
C GLN A 527 2.55 -0.70 15.64
N PHE A 528 2.16 -1.89 15.20
CA PHE A 528 0.97 -2.58 15.70
C PHE A 528 1.09 -2.99 17.17
N ALA A 529 2.28 -3.40 17.63
CA ALA A 529 2.50 -3.70 19.03
C ALA A 529 2.22 -2.48 19.93
N VAL A 530 2.73 -1.30 19.53
CA VAL A 530 2.49 -0.05 20.26
C VAL A 530 1.03 0.37 20.18
N ILE A 531 0.40 0.33 19.00
CA ILE A 531 -1.00 0.73 18.84
C ILE A 531 -1.93 -0.19 19.61
N ARG A 532 -1.66 -1.49 19.64
CA ARG A 532 -2.40 -2.43 20.47
C ARG A 532 -2.29 -2.07 21.96
N SER A 533 -1.08 -1.73 22.42
CA SER A 533 -0.87 -1.25 23.79
C SER A 533 -1.62 0.05 24.07
N PHE A 534 -1.69 0.95 23.09
CA PHE A 534 -2.44 2.19 23.18
C PHE A 534 -3.95 1.96 23.30
N TYR A 535 -4.55 1.12 22.44
CA TYR A 535 -5.98 0.80 22.55
C TYR A 535 -6.33 -0.02 23.79
N ASN A 536 -5.41 -0.84 24.32
CA ASN A 536 -5.60 -1.45 25.64
C ASN A 536 -5.66 -0.41 26.76
N PHE A 537 -4.84 0.65 26.67
CA PHE A 537 -4.91 1.77 27.60
C PHE A 537 -6.24 2.55 27.45
N LEU A 538 -6.67 2.83 26.21
CA LEU A 538 -7.96 3.49 25.97
C LEU A 538 -9.14 2.67 26.53
N LEU A 539 -9.06 1.34 26.42
CA LEU A 539 -10.04 0.41 26.98
C LEU A 539 -10.04 0.46 28.52
N SER A 540 -8.87 0.52 29.16
CA SER A 540 -8.78 0.65 30.63
C SER A 540 -9.29 1.99 31.14
N GLU A 541 -9.21 3.05 30.33
CA GLU A 541 -9.77 4.37 30.64
C GLU A 541 -11.28 4.46 30.34
N GLY A 542 -11.90 3.41 29.80
CA GLY A 542 -13.33 3.39 29.44
C GLY A 542 -13.68 4.28 28.24
N THR A 543 -12.69 4.65 27.42
CA THR A 543 -12.87 5.57 26.26
C THR A 543 -13.24 4.85 24.97
N VAL A 544 -13.03 3.53 24.91
CA VAL A 544 -13.40 2.65 23.80
C VAL A 544 -13.99 1.36 24.34
N ASP A 545 -15.01 0.83 23.67
CA ASP A 545 -15.71 -0.40 24.11
C ASP A 545 -14.94 -1.67 23.79
N SER A 546 -14.03 -1.61 22.81
CA SER A 546 -13.18 -2.73 22.42
C SER A 546 -11.88 -2.24 21.81
N ASN A 547 -10.84 -3.08 21.88
CA ASN A 547 -9.61 -2.81 21.16
C ASN A 547 -9.71 -3.42 19.75
N PRO A 548 -9.64 -2.60 18.68
CA PRO A 548 -9.78 -3.03 17.28
C PRO A 548 -8.71 -4.03 16.81
N LEU A 549 -7.66 -4.25 17.60
CA LEU A 549 -6.55 -5.17 17.33
C LEU A 549 -6.57 -6.46 18.18
N LEU A 550 -7.65 -6.75 18.91
CA LEU A 550 -7.73 -7.95 19.76
C LEU A 550 -8.03 -9.27 19.03
N ASN A 551 -8.52 -9.24 17.77
CA ASN A 551 -8.81 -10.46 17.00
C ASN A 551 -7.53 -11.20 16.57
N ARG A 552 -7.34 -12.41 17.13
CA ARG A 552 -6.05 -13.10 17.29
C ARG A 552 -5.48 -13.86 16.08
N ALA A 553 -6.10 -13.95 14.89
CA ALA A 553 -5.54 -14.76 13.79
C ALA A 553 -4.87 -13.95 12.67
N ALA A 554 -5.50 -12.87 12.19
CA ALA A 554 -4.99 -12.07 11.07
C ALA A 554 -3.71 -11.29 11.42
N PHE A 555 -3.62 -10.75 12.63
CA PHE A 555 -2.48 -9.92 13.07
C PHE A 555 -1.30 -10.72 13.66
N LEU A 556 -1.52 -12.00 14.02
CA LEU A 556 -0.42 -12.89 14.36
C LEU A 556 0.53 -13.11 13.18
N SER A 557 0.07 -12.94 11.93
CA SER A 557 0.94 -13.00 10.74
C SER A 557 2.01 -11.89 10.71
N TYR A 558 1.80 -10.75 11.40
CA TYR A 558 2.77 -9.66 11.54
C TYR A 558 3.67 -9.80 12.78
N GLY A 559 3.21 -10.51 13.82
CA GLY A 559 3.97 -10.78 15.05
C GLY A 559 4.72 -12.12 15.07
N LEU A 560 4.33 -13.07 14.21
CA LEU A 560 4.89 -14.42 14.10
C LEU A 560 5.59 -14.69 12.77
N GLN A 561 5.89 -13.67 11.95
CA GLN A 561 7.01 -13.84 11.03
C GLN A 561 8.18 -14.27 11.91
N LYS A 562 8.78 -15.45 11.64
CA LYS A 562 10.09 -15.81 12.19
C LYS A 562 10.89 -14.52 12.17
N LYS A 563 11.40 -14.06 13.33
CA LYS A 563 12.36 -12.93 13.37
C LYS A 563 13.24 -13.16 12.15
N ALA A 564 13.13 -12.27 11.15
CA ALA A 564 13.98 -12.41 9.98
C ALA A 564 15.37 -12.59 10.56
N SER A 565 16.09 -13.65 10.13
CA SER A 565 17.48 -13.84 10.54
C SER A 565 18.13 -12.47 10.52
N PRO A 566 18.66 -11.96 11.65
CA PRO A 566 18.99 -10.56 11.81
C PRO A 566 19.72 -10.12 10.56
N ARG A 567 19.07 -9.27 9.74
CA ARG A 567 19.66 -8.86 8.46
C ARG A 567 21.05 -8.35 8.81
N LYS A 568 22.09 -8.94 8.21
CA LYS A 568 23.47 -8.51 8.41
C LYS A 568 23.45 -7.00 8.17
N ARG A 569 23.68 -6.21 9.22
CA ARG A 569 23.53 -4.75 9.12
C ARG A 569 24.50 -4.32 8.03
N GLN A 570 23.99 -3.78 6.93
CA GLN A 570 24.87 -3.26 5.89
C GLN A 570 25.62 -2.08 6.51
N GLY A 571 26.94 -2.21 6.63
CA GLY A 571 27.80 -1.16 7.19
C GLY A 571 27.86 0.06 6.29
N ILE A 572 28.74 1.00 6.62
CA ILE A 572 29.06 2.09 5.68
C ILE A 572 29.82 1.57 4.46
N THR A 573 29.82 2.34 3.36
CA THR A 573 30.62 2.04 2.17
C THR A 573 32.12 2.22 2.47
N GLU A 574 32.98 1.63 1.63
CA GLU A 574 34.44 1.79 1.76
C GLU A 574 34.85 3.28 1.63
N GLU A 575 34.16 4.04 0.77
CA GLU A 575 34.35 5.47 0.59
C GLU A 575 34.05 6.25 1.88
N VAL A 576 32.90 6.02 2.50
CA VAL A 576 32.55 6.69 3.76
C VAL A 576 33.52 6.26 4.87
N PHE A 577 33.94 4.99 4.91
CA PHE A 577 34.93 4.52 5.88
C PHE A 577 36.27 5.24 5.71
N ARG A 578 36.73 5.41 4.47
CA ARG A 578 37.95 6.15 4.14
C ARG A 578 37.89 7.58 4.68
N HIS A 579 36.79 8.30 4.44
CA HIS A 579 36.63 9.66 4.95
C HIS A 579 36.57 9.74 6.49
N VAL A 580 36.14 8.68 7.18
CA VAL A 580 36.26 8.61 8.65
C VAL A 580 37.73 8.54 9.08
N ILE A 581 38.55 7.75 8.38
CA ILE A 581 39.99 7.62 8.67
C ILE A 581 40.73 8.92 8.34
N GLU A 582 40.51 9.51 7.16
CA GLU A 582 41.06 10.81 6.78
C GLU A 582 40.67 11.89 7.79
N GLY A 583 39.41 11.89 8.23
CA GLY A 583 38.94 12.77 9.30
C GLY A 583 39.73 12.59 10.60
N CYS A 584 40.11 11.37 10.96
CA CYS A 584 40.92 11.12 12.15
C CYS A 584 42.33 11.69 11.98
N MET A 585 42.95 11.49 10.81
CA MET A 585 44.30 11.97 10.50
C MET A 585 44.41 13.50 10.48
N GLU A 586 43.34 14.18 10.07
CA GLU A 586 43.34 15.64 9.92
C GLU A 586 42.88 16.40 11.17
N ASN A 587 42.10 15.76 12.05
CA ASN A 587 41.47 16.43 13.20
C ASN A 587 41.99 15.95 14.55
N LEU A 588 42.84 14.92 14.58
CA LEU A 588 43.44 14.38 15.79
C LEU A 588 44.95 14.31 15.62
N ASP A 589 45.68 14.53 16.72
CA ASP A 589 47.14 14.51 16.71
C ASP A 589 47.71 13.39 17.58
N GLY A 590 48.88 12.88 17.18
CA GLY A 590 49.70 11.94 17.94
C GLY A 590 48.91 10.75 18.48
N PHE A 591 48.88 10.58 19.81
CA PHE A 591 48.21 9.46 20.45
C PHE A 591 46.70 9.44 20.24
N HIS A 592 46.05 10.61 20.11
CA HIS A 592 44.60 10.66 19.90
C HIS A 592 44.21 10.09 18.54
N MET A 593 45.00 10.41 17.52
CA MET A 593 44.85 9.90 16.16
C MET A 593 45.07 8.39 16.12
N ILE A 594 46.28 7.93 16.52
CA ILE A 594 46.67 6.53 16.49
C ILE A 594 45.67 5.67 17.26
N ARG A 595 45.27 6.10 18.45
CA ARG A 595 44.26 5.37 19.24
C ARG A 595 42.89 5.32 18.56
N MET A 596 42.43 6.42 17.97
CA MET A 596 41.09 6.44 17.37
C MET A 596 41.03 5.54 16.14
N ILE A 597 42.06 5.58 15.29
CA ILE A 597 42.14 4.72 14.11
C ILE A 597 42.31 3.26 14.53
N PHE A 598 43.08 2.96 15.58
CA PHE A 598 43.17 1.62 16.20
C PHE A 598 41.79 1.13 16.61
N ILE A 599 41.07 1.90 17.44
CA ILE A 599 39.71 1.57 17.88
C ILE A 599 38.79 1.26 16.70
N ILE A 600 38.83 2.07 15.62
CA ILE A 600 37.98 1.90 14.44
C ILE A 600 38.29 0.58 13.73
N TYR A 601 39.56 0.28 13.45
CA TYR A 601 39.95 -0.98 12.81
C TYR A 601 39.67 -2.18 13.71
N THR A 602 39.92 -2.09 15.01
CA THR A 602 39.60 -3.16 15.97
C THR A 602 38.10 -3.46 16.03
N ILE A 603 37.25 -2.42 16.06
CA ILE A 603 35.79 -2.57 16.03
C ILE A 603 35.34 -3.28 14.75
N ASN A 604 35.98 -2.97 13.62
CA ASN A 604 35.68 -3.60 12.33
C ASN A 604 36.18 -5.06 12.27
N GLU A 605 37.43 -5.32 12.68
CA GLU A 605 38.04 -6.66 12.71
C GLU A 605 37.23 -7.63 13.57
N LEU A 606 36.91 -7.21 14.79
CA LEU A 606 36.21 -8.04 15.77
C LEU A 606 34.68 -8.01 15.61
N GLN A 607 34.18 -7.20 14.68
CA GLN A 607 32.75 -6.96 14.45
C GLN A 607 32.00 -6.58 15.73
N LEU A 608 32.58 -5.67 16.52
CA LEU A 608 32.07 -5.28 17.83
C LEU A 608 30.87 -4.33 17.71
N SER A 609 29.77 -4.68 18.35
CA SER A 609 28.63 -3.78 18.50
C SER A 609 28.86 -2.73 19.60
N TRP A 610 28.16 -1.60 19.50
CA TRP A 610 28.19 -0.55 20.52
C TRP A 610 27.83 -1.09 21.92
N ALA A 611 26.91 -2.06 22.01
CA ALA A 611 26.51 -2.66 23.27
C ALA A 611 27.61 -3.56 23.86
N GLU A 612 28.32 -4.33 23.03
CA GLU A 612 29.47 -5.13 23.47
C GLU A 612 30.59 -4.24 23.99
N VAL A 613 30.92 -3.16 23.29
CA VAL A 613 31.92 -2.18 23.76
C VAL A 613 31.48 -1.52 25.06
N ARG A 614 30.20 -1.18 25.21
CA ARG A 614 29.66 -0.59 26.45
C ARG A 614 29.76 -1.55 27.64
N ASP A 615 29.29 -2.77 27.45
CA ASP A 615 29.06 -3.72 28.54
C ASP A 615 30.34 -4.49 28.90
N HIS A 616 31.22 -4.73 27.91
CA HIS A 616 32.40 -5.59 28.06
C HIS A 616 33.71 -4.91 27.67
N GLY A 617 33.71 -3.66 27.18
CA GLY A 617 34.94 -2.99 26.73
C GLY A 617 36.03 -2.86 27.79
N ARG A 618 35.66 -2.90 29.07
CA ARG A 618 36.61 -2.93 30.21
C ARG A 618 37.35 -4.26 30.37
N SER A 619 36.85 -5.33 29.75
CA SER A 619 37.45 -6.66 29.74
C SER A 619 38.27 -6.94 28.48
N PHE A 620 38.33 -5.99 27.54
CA PHE A 620 39.14 -6.14 26.33
C PHE A 620 40.56 -5.70 26.64
N THR A 621 41.49 -6.62 26.50
CA THR A 621 42.92 -6.47 26.78
C THR A 621 43.75 -6.98 25.61
N LEU A 622 45.01 -6.57 25.48
CA LEU A 622 45.85 -6.97 24.34
C LEU A 622 46.14 -8.49 24.31
N ASP A 623 46.17 -9.16 25.46
CA ASP A 623 46.33 -10.62 25.60
C ASP A 623 45.13 -11.46 25.12
N MET A 624 44.02 -10.82 24.74
CA MET A 624 42.85 -11.52 24.22
C MET A 624 43.10 -12.14 22.83
N PHE A 625 44.14 -11.68 22.13
CA PHE A 625 44.57 -12.19 20.83
C PHE A 625 45.59 -13.31 21.01
N LYS A 626 45.32 -14.47 20.40
CA LYS A 626 46.18 -15.65 20.48
C LYS A 626 46.39 -16.24 19.09
N ALA A 627 47.60 -16.76 18.86
CA ALA A 627 47.91 -17.55 17.68
C ALA A 627 47.31 -18.97 17.83
N ASP A 628 46.77 -19.48 16.73
CA ASP A 628 46.25 -20.84 16.56
C ASP A 628 47.01 -21.52 15.40
N GLY A 629 48.26 -21.90 15.67
CA GLY A 629 49.21 -22.36 14.65
C GLY A 629 50.04 -21.23 14.03
N GLU A 630 50.69 -21.50 12.90
CA GLU A 630 51.67 -20.59 12.28
C GLU A 630 51.03 -19.36 11.58
N ASP A 631 49.79 -19.50 11.10
CA ASP A 631 49.14 -18.50 10.23
C ASP A 631 47.77 -18.00 10.72
N SER A 632 47.18 -18.62 11.74
CA SER A 632 45.83 -18.27 12.19
C SER A 632 45.87 -17.56 13.55
N TRP A 633 45.03 -16.54 13.70
CA TRP A 633 44.87 -15.78 14.93
C TRP A 633 43.40 -15.75 15.34
N TYR A 634 43.14 -15.71 16.65
CA TYR A 634 41.80 -15.51 17.19
C TYR A 634 41.80 -14.57 18.38
N ALA A 635 40.66 -13.90 18.61
CA ALA A 635 40.39 -13.09 19.77
C ALA A 635 39.31 -13.74 20.65
N SER A 636 39.55 -13.81 21.95
CA SER A 636 38.60 -14.35 22.93
C SER A 636 37.85 -13.22 23.64
N ILE A 637 36.59 -13.02 23.27
CA ILE A 637 35.76 -11.90 23.74
C ILE A 637 34.79 -12.40 24.81
N ASN A 638 34.86 -11.86 26.02
CA ASN A 638 33.88 -12.17 27.07
C ASN A 638 32.55 -11.49 26.77
N THR A 639 31.46 -12.26 26.69
CA THR A 639 30.10 -11.75 26.41
C THR A 639 29.14 -11.99 27.59
N LYS A 640 27.96 -11.38 27.51
CA LYS A 640 26.99 -11.36 28.60
C LYS A 640 26.47 -12.77 28.88
N GLY A 641 26.69 -13.27 30.10
CA GLY A 641 26.21 -14.59 30.56
C GLY A 641 27.27 -15.68 30.68
N ALA A 642 28.54 -15.32 30.89
CA ALA A 642 29.69 -16.25 31.03
C ALA A 642 30.05 -17.06 29.76
N GLN A 643 29.59 -16.63 28.59
CA GLN A 643 29.99 -17.22 27.31
C GLN A 643 31.13 -16.41 26.68
N THR A 644 32.24 -17.07 26.35
CA THR A 644 33.35 -16.48 25.60
C THR A 644 33.13 -16.69 24.11
N LYS A 645 33.08 -15.60 23.35
CA LYS A 645 32.98 -15.59 21.88
C LYS A 645 34.40 -15.60 21.31
N VAL A 646 34.76 -16.67 20.60
CA VAL A 646 36.02 -16.75 19.85
C VAL A 646 35.80 -16.18 18.45
N VAL A 647 36.61 -15.20 18.06
CA VAL A 647 36.50 -14.52 16.76
C VAL A 647 37.80 -14.75 15.99
N PRO A 648 37.77 -15.29 14.75
CA PRO A 648 38.97 -15.39 13.93
C PRO A 648 39.42 -13.99 13.51
N VAL A 649 40.72 -13.75 13.58
CA VAL A 649 41.36 -12.45 13.31
C VAL A 649 42.28 -12.58 12.11
N ASN A 650 42.21 -11.64 11.19
CA ASN A 650 43.08 -11.63 10.03
C ASN A 650 44.53 -11.31 10.43
N ARG A 651 45.48 -12.11 9.94
CA ARG A 651 46.92 -11.89 10.15
C ARG A 651 47.37 -10.48 9.77
N ASN A 652 46.83 -9.94 8.68
CA ASN A 652 47.16 -8.59 8.24
C ASN A 652 46.78 -7.53 9.30
N TYR A 653 45.67 -7.69 10.02
CA TYR A 653 45.32 -6.78 11.12
C TYR A 653 46.30 -6.88 12.28
N ILE A 654 46.78 -8.09 12.61
CA ILE A 654 47.78 -8.28 13.66
C ILE A 654 49.06 -7.51 13.31
N GLU A 655 49.57 -7.70 12.08
CA GLU A 655 50.84 -7.14 11.64
C GLU A 655 50.77 -5.62 11.42
N THR A 656 49.66 -5.10 10.88
CA THR A 656 49.55 -3.69 10.44
C THR A 656 48.85 -2.77 11.45
N VAL A 657 48.08 -3.32 12.39
CA VAL A 657 47.28 -2.55 13.34
C VAL A 657 47.60 -2.88 14.79
N LEU A 658 47.56 -4.16 15.16
CA LEU A 658 47.73 -4.58 16.56
C LEU A 658 49.17 -4.41 17.05
N ASN A 659 50.14 -5.00 16.34
CA ASN A 659 51.54 -4.96 16.74
C ASN A 659 52.09 -3.53 16.79
N PRO A 660 51.86 -2.68 15.77
CA PRO A 660 52.38 -1.32 15.82
C PRO A 660 51.72 -0.48 16.92
N TYR A 661 50.43 -0.70 17.20
CA TYR A 661 49.78 -0.06 18.34
C TYR A 661 50.37 -0.53 19.68
N ALA A 662 50.62 -1.84 19.85
CA ALA A 662 51.24 -2.38 21.05
C ALA A 662 52.67 -1.84 21.26
N GLU A 663 53.47 -1.74 20.21
CA GLU A 663 54.80 -1.10 20.24
C GLU A 663 54.70 0.37 20.61
N PHE A 664 53.78 1.11 20.00
CA PHE A 664 53.54 2.51 20.31
C PHE A 664 53.16 2.71 21.78
N VAL A 665 52.32 1.84 22.35
CA VAL A 665 51.98 1.93 23.78
C VAL A 665 53.14 1.52 24.67
N SER A 666 53.93 0.51 24.28
CA SER A 666 55.15 0.09 24.98
C SER A 666 56.18 1.22 25.06
N SER A 667 56.35 1.97 23.97
CA SER A 667 57.29 3.11 23.88
C SER A 667 56.99 4.23 24.88
N ARG A 668 55.78 4.26 25.47
CA ARG A 668 55.35 5.24 26.46
C ARG A 668 55.60 4.84 27.92
N GLY A 669 56.30 3.73 28.14
CA GLY A 669 56.72 3.30 29.48
C GLY A 669 55.60 2.69 30.33
N VAL A 670 54.55 2.14 29.71
CA VAL A 670 53.51 1.42 30.45
C VAL A 670 53.96 -0.03 30.66
N SER A 671 54.09 -0.46 31.92
CA SER A 671 54.41 -1.83 32.28
C SER A 671 53.22 -2.77 32.06
N GLY A 672 53.47 -4.01 31.62
CA GLY A 672 52.41 -5.01 31.42
C GLY A 672 51.57 -4.78 30.16
N VAL A 673 52.20 -4.58 29.01
CA VAL A 673 51.55 -4.31 27.71
C VAL A 673 50.47 -5.35 27.38
N SER A 674 50.71 -6.63 27.71
CA SER A 674 49.73 -7.71 27.50
C SER A 674 48.43 -7.51 28.29
N GLU A 675 48.50 -6.95 29.50
CA GLU A 675 47.36 -6.73 30.39
C GLU A 675 46.66 -5.38 30.15
N GLN A 676 47.18 -4.57 29.22
CA GLN A 676 46.58 -3.27 28.93
C GLN A 676 45.24 -3.40 28.25
N TRP A 677 44.32 -2.51 28.64
CA TRP A 677 43.04 -2.34 27.96
C TRP A 677 43.24 -2.00 26.48
N LEU A 678 42.51 -2.73 25.64
CA LEU A 678 42.46 -2.50 24.20
C LEU A 678 42.06 -1.06 23.88
N PHE A 679 41.08 -0.53 24.62
CA PHE A 679 40.64 0.87 24.51
C PHE A 679 41.13 1.68 25.71
N SER A 680 42.44 1.88 25.87
CA SER A 680 43.03 2.52 27.04
C SER A 680 42.91 4.05 27.05
N SER A 681 42.78 4.62 28.25
CA SER A 681 42.84 6.06 28.49
C SER A 681 44.22 6.62 28.13
N LEU A 682 44.33 7.95 28.04
CA LEU A 682 45.60 8.61 27.67
C LEU A 682 46.76 8.30 28.63
N THR A 683 46.42 7.96 29.87
CA THR A 683 47.39 7.60 30.92
C THR A 683 47.62 6.09 31.01
N GLY A 684 46.86 5.27 30.28
CA GLY A 684 46.93 3.81 30.34
C GLY A 684 46.27 3.19 31.58
N ASN A 685 45.73 3.99 32.50
CA ASN A 685 45.27 3.55 33.82
C ASN A 685 43.82 3.01 33.85
N GLU A 686 43.06 3.21 32.78
CA GLU A 686 41.67 2.73 32.70
C GLU A 686 41.25 2.53 31.23
N SER A 687 40.13 1.82 31.03
CA SER A 687 39.48 1.70 29.72
C SER A 687 38.56 2.90 29.44
N ILE A 688 38.62 3.42 28.21
CA ILE A 688 37.78 4.52 27.72
C ILE A 688 36.32 4.09 27.65
N SER A 689 35.43 4.93 28.17
CA SER A 689 33.99 4.70 28.00
C SER A 689 33.55 4.74 26.52
N VAL A 690 32.64 3.85 26.14
CA VAL A 690 32.03 3.85 24.80
C VAL A 690 31.44 5.23 24.41
N TYR A 691 30.99 6.00 25.39
CA TYR A 691 30.46 7.36 25.18
C TYR A 691 31.55 8.34 24.74
N ARG A 692 32.76 8.22 25.28
CA ARG A 692 33.91 9.01 24.85
C ARG A 692 34.34 8.63 23.44
N ILE A 693 34.39 7.34 23.12
CA ILE A 693 34.64 6.86 21.75
C ILE A 693 33.60 7.43 20.77
N THR A 694 32.31 7.29 21.12
CA THR A 694 31.20 7.80 20.30
C THR A 694 31.29 9.31 20.11
N ARG A 695 31.68 10.07 21.14
CA ARG A 695 31.84 11.52 21.05
C ARG A 695 32.95 11.92 20.09
N VAL A 696 34.14 11.32 20.22
CA VAL A 696 35.28 11.62 19.34
C VAL A 696 34.97 11.22 17.90
N LEU A 697 34.33 10.05 17.70
CA LEU A 697 33.86 9.62 16.37
C LEU A 697 32.93 10.66 15.74
N ASN A 698 31.94 11.16 16.49
CA ASN A 698 31.00 12.17 15.99
C ASN A 698 31.69 13.50 15.67
N GLU A 699 32.68 13.91 16.47
CA GLU A 699 33.46 15.14 16.24
C GLU A 699 34.24 15.03 14.92
N VAL A 700 34.98 13.93 14.74
CA VAL A 700 35.72 13.63 13.50
C VAL A 700 34.79 13.55 12.29
N CYS A 701 33.70 12.79 12.39
CA CYS A 701 32.77 12.61 11.28
C CYS A 701 32.09 13.92 10.86
N ARG A 702 31.80 14.83 11.81
CA ARG A 702 31.26 16.15 11.48
C ARG A 702 32.28 17.02 10.74
N ALA A 703 33.53 17.02 11.19
CA ALA A 703 34.59 17.78 10.55
C ALA A 703 34.87 17.27 9.13
N ALA A 704 35.02 15.96 8.97
CA ALA A 704 35.19 15.33 7.67
C ALA A 704 34.00 15.62 6.73
N ALA A 705 32.76 15.54 7.23
CA ALA A 705 31.57 15.87 6.46
C ALA A 705 31.51 17.34 6.00
N LEU A 706 32.02 18.28 6.78
CA LEU A 706 32.10 19.69 6.36
C LEU A 706 33.09 19.86 5.21
N LYS A 707 34.23 19.17 5.27
CA LYS A 707 35.26 19.21 4.23
C LYS A 707 34.75 18.61 2.91
N ILE A 708 34.24 17.38 2.93
CA ILE A 708 33.75 16.74 1.69
C ILE A 708 32.53 17.48 1.12
N GLN A 709 31.77 18.22 1.94
CA GLN A 709 30.74 19.11 1.44
C GLN A 709 31.32 20.30 0.66
N GLN A 710 32.45 20.86 1.09
CA GLN A 710 33.13 21.95 0.40
C GLN A 710 33.81 21.48 -0.90
N GLU A 711 34.26 20.24 -0.94
CA GLU A 711 34.85 19.59 -2.13
C GLU A 711 33.81 19.16 -3.18
N GLY A 712 32.51 19.35 -2.90
CA GLY A 712 31.45 19.07 -3.86
C GLY A 712 31.02 17.61 -3.95
N HIS A 713 31.33 16.78 -2.94
CA HIS A 713 30.83 15.40 -2.87
C HIS A 713 29.30 15.35 -2.75
N SER A 714 28.71 14.20 -3.07
CA SER A 714 27.26 14.06 -3.03
C SER A 714 26.70 14.29 -1.61
N ASN A 715 25.55 14.99 -1.52
CA ASN A 715 24.86 15.19 -0.25
C ASN A 715 24.53 13.87 0.47
N ALA A 716 24.41 12.76 -0.26
CA ALA A 716 24.21 11.43 0.30
C ALA A 716 25.41 10.95 1.11
N VAL A 717 26.63 11.10 0.58
CA VAL A 717 27.89 10.74 1.25
C VAL A 717 28.12 11.65 2.46
N VAL A 718 27.92 12.96 2.29
CA VAL A 718 28.03 13.97 3.36
C VAL A 718 27.12 13.63 4.55
N GLU A 719 25.83 13.36 4.30
CA GLU A 719 24.90 13.05 5.38
C GLU A 719 25.12 11.66 5.97
N ARG A 720 25.59 10.69 5.17
CA ARG A 720 25.95 9.38 5.71
C ARG A 720 27.12 9.49 6.68
N LEU A 721 28.14 10.28 6.32
CA LEU A 721 29.32 10.51 7.15
C LEU A 721 28.96 11.18 8.48
N ARG A 722 28.06 12.19 8.49
CA ARG A 722 27.58 12.85 9.72
C ARG A 722 26.92 11.92 10.74
N HIS A 723 26.45 10.76 10.29
CA HIS A 723 25.64 9.83 11.07
C HIS A 723 26.28 8.44 11.21
N VAL A 724 27.60 8.33 11.05
CA VAL A 724 28.34 7.10 11.29
C VAL A 724 28.28 6.71 12.77
N THR A 725 28.01 5.45 13.05
CA THR A 725 28.02 4.87 14.40
C THR A 725 29.00 3.71 14.51
N ILE A 726 29.35 3.32 15.75
CA ILE A 726 30.18 2.13 16.03
C ILE A 726 29.64 0.87 15.33
N ASN A 727 28.32 0.68 15.32
CA ASN A 727 27.72 -0.49 14.65
C ASN A 727 27.88 -0.46 13.12
N ASP A 728 27.97 0.73 12.53
CA ASP A 728 28.13 0.88 11.08
C ASP A 728 29.57 0.58 10.67
N LEU A 729 30.54 0.97 11.50
CA LEU A 729 31.95 0.64 11.33
C LEU A 729 32.18 -0.87 11.45
N ALA A 730 31.51 -1.55 12.39
CA ALA A 730 31.66 -2.99 12.60
C ALA A 730 31.31 -3.87 11.38
N ASN A 731 30.48 -3.36 10.46
CA ASN A 731 29.99 -4.12 9.30
C ASN A 731 30.43 -3.53 7.95
N ALA A 732 31.41 -2.63 7.97
CA ALA A 732 31.90 -1.95 6.77
C ALA A 732 32.99 -2.76 6.04
N PRO A 733 33.10 -2.66 4.71
CA PRO A 733 34.26 -3.16 3.98
C PRO A 733 35.51 -2.34 4.35
N LYS A 734 36.62 -3.02 4.64
CA LYS A 734 37.89 -2.39 5.02
C LYS A 734 38.57 -1.80 3.78
N PRO A 735 39.07 -0.56 3.83
CA PRO A 735 39.95 -0.04 2.80
C PRO A 735 41.28 -0.79 2.79
N ALA A 736 41.68 -1.40 1.67
CA ALA A 736 42.94 -2.14 1.57
C ALA A 736 44.19 -1.24 1.68
N ALA A 737 44.08 0.03 1.26
CA ALA A 737 45.23 0.92 1.08
C ALA A 737 45.79 1.55 2.38
N TYR A 738 44.99 1.64 3.44
CA TYR A 738 45.32 2.49 4.60
C TYR A 738 45.87 1.74 5.80
N MET A 739 46.02 0.41 5.74
CA MET A 739 46.56 -0.36 6.86
C MET A 739 48.04 -0.05 7.15
N ASN A 740 48.80 0.50 6.20
CA ASN A 740 50.26 0.67 6.29
C ASN A 740 50.78 2.12 6.49
N GLN A 741 49.91 3.13 6.61
CA GLN A 741 50.31 4.55 6.40
C GLN A 741 50.18 5.49 7.63
N TRP A 742 49.89 5.00 8.84
CA TRP A 742 49.38 5.82 9.95
C TRP A 742 50.14 5.66 11.28
N LEU A 743 51.22 4.89 11.26
CA LEU A 743 52.34 5.00 12.19
C LEU A 743 53.51 5.60 11.44
#